data_AF-A0A5N6GI91-F1
#
_entry.id   AF-A0A5N6GI91-F1
#
_cell.length_a   1.000
_cell.length_b   1.000
_cell.length_c   1.000
_cell.angle_alpha   90.00
_cell.angle_beta   90.00
_cell.angle_gamma   90.00
#
_symmetry.space_group_name_H-M   'P 1'
#
loop_
_entity.id
_entity.type
_entity.pdbx_description
1 polymer ?
#
loop_
_entity_poly.entity_id
_entity_poly.type
_entity_poly.pdbx_seq_one_letter_code
_entity_poly.pdbx_strand_id
1 'polypeptide(L)'
;MPFVHNNPDDVSVGVSKQDTVDHARPTKVIVIGAGISGILAAIRFPQRIPNLDLVVYDKNPEVGGTWFENQYPGAACDIPAHVYQATFESNPNWSEFYASSKEILQYWKDIVAKYGVWKYMKRNHKVVEAFSTPLLRNYPSVVEKALFTNIVDMCSSRILYRLGLRASRKQTKKSKKPIKEILQNVIRCAKQVAEKPGASESLQAATLLFRYKAREVASLIDSWQGHQTVARLGDLVKGINQLHQVNQLSDLVNEIPAPELQNEAKKSFLNTIGKVSRYAEAPRILRRIAKRFRVARYMTAVPVNLPKEAFCIPTKGTYAPDIGSSVARIDHQYSDRKRLNRVYHLLGYTEAQSASLFSGQVLRTLREAKIHAEIQLVIYCELQRPTLFPRVVCSSKDACFLCSTFISLHKQIHTPRCHGRLYPGWRLPSVPQVKELEERFNKTLENSIKESLSMLFSRQRKTTYPPPNESTLLTIPISETTKSDLTQLDLWQLSCERSIQLRSQMTDQPRKAPESGNPSYASIPCGAACEGSTTDLEFPPMVEGQDPDSKIISKQELSQGIVLHNSIDPGGSSACYIAGPIKLTIEYATGLEGIKYSVEWLTTEEMKDLQGRPRPPLSVDVGSLASEMSIQHHNSVCILMKGTALRLDWESKST
;
A
#
# COMPACT_ATOMS: atom_id res chain seq x y z
N MET A 1 -4.80 33.11 29.10
CA MET A 1 -5.73 32.52 28.10
C MET A 1 -6.05 31.11 28.56
N PRO A 2 -7.34 30.74 28.71
CA PRO A 2 -7.72 29.48 29.35
C PRO A 2 -7.42 28.30 28.42
N PHE A 3 -7.02 27.19 29.04
CA PHE A 3 -6.80 25.90 28.38
C PHE A 3 -8.13 25.35 27.87
N VAL A 4 -8.25 25.21 26.55
CA VAL A 4 -9.37 24.51 25.92
C VAL A 4 -9.07 23.01 25.97
N HIS A 5 -9.93 22.25 26.66
CA HIS A 5 -10.00 20.81 26.56
C HIS A 5 -10.45 20.44 25.15
N ASN A 6 -9.54 19.96 24.29
CA ASN A 6 -9.93 19.37 23.02
C ASN A 6 -10.41 17.94 23.25
N ASN A 7 -11.70 17.73 22.96
CA ASN A 7 -12.39 16.45 22.87
C ASN A 7 -11.74 15.61 21.73
N PRO A 8 -11.45 14.31 21.90
CA PRO A 8 -10.76 13.51 20.89
C PRO A 8 -11.54 13.29 19.58
N ASP A 9 -12.81 13.67 19.52
CA ASP A 9 -13.67 13.56 18.33
C ASP A 9 -13.69 14.83 17.45
N ASP A 10 -13.03 15.92 17.86
CA ASP A 10 -13.09 17.23 17.19
C ASP A 10 -11.86 17.50 16.29
N VAL A 11 -11.52 16.54 15.43
CA VAL A 11 -10.48 16.72 14.39
C VAL A 11 -11.13 16.94 13.03
N SER A 12 -12.07 17.87 12.93
CA SER A 12 -12.40 18.49 11.64
C SER A 12 -11.35 19.56 11.31
N VAL A 13 -10.09 19.13 11.09
CA VAL A 13 -9.13 19.99 10.40
C VAL A 13 -9.53 19.97 8.94
N GLY A 14 -10.36 20.94 8.55
CA GLY A 14 -10.81 21.17 7.18
C GLY A 14 -9.61 21.20 6.25
N VAL A 15 -9.46 20.14 5.46
CA VAL A 15 -8.52 20.13 4.34
C VAL A 15 -9.24 20.83 3.20
N SER A 16 -8.81 22.06 2.89
CA SER A 16 -9.24 22.69 1.64
C SER A 16 -8.80 21.82 0.46
N LYS A 17 -9.52 21.89 -0.66
CA LYS A 17 -9.16 21.18 -1.91
C LYS A 17 -7.74 21.48 -2.43
N GLN A 18 -6.96 22.36 -1.78
CA GLN A 18 -5.58 22.71 -2.12
C GLN A 18 -4.47 21.85 -1.47
N ASP A 19 -4.72 20.93 -0.52
CA ASP A 19 -3.63 20.11 0.07
C ASP A 19 -3.08 19.07 -0.96
N THR A 20 -2.11 19.49 -1.77
CA THR A 20 -1.34 18.63 -2.69
C THR A 20 -0.28 17.76 -1.98
N VAL A 21 0.24 16.75 -2.69
CA VAL A 21 1.31 15.84 -2.20
C VAL A 21 2.55 16.60 -1.76
N ASP A 22 2.79 17.78 -2.34
CA ASP A 22 3.99 18.58 -2.16
C ASP A 22 3.91 19.52 -0.93
N HIS A 23 2.73 19.65 -0.29
CA HIS A 23 2.62 20.40 0.96
C HIS A 23 3.32 19.64 2.10
N ALA A 24 4.43 20.20 2.57
CA ALA A 24 5.15 19.69 3.73
C ALA A 24 4.24 19.64 4.96
N ARG A 25 4.31 18.54 5.71
CA ARG A 25 3.55 18.41 6.96
C ARG A 25 4.00 19.49 7.97
N PRO A 26 3.08 20.09 8.74
CA PRO A 26 3.45 20.85 9.91
C PRO A 26 4.33 20.01 10.84
N THR A 27 5.52 20.52 11.16
CA THR A 27 6.49 19.81 11.99
C THR A 27 6.72 20.61 13.26
N LYS A 28 6.37 20.03 14.41
CA LYS A 28 6.63 20.65 15.71
C LYS A 28 7.99 20.22 16.24
N VAL A 29 8.82 21.19 16.61
CA VAL A 29 10.13 20.97 17.21
C VAL A 29 10.22 21.76 18.50
N ILE A 30 10.59 21.06 19.58
CA ILE A 30 10.86 21.66 20.88
C ILE A 30 12.34 21.50 21.15
N VAL A 31 13.03 22.63 21.39
CA VAL A 31 14.42 22.66 21.79
C VAL A 31 14.49 23.08 23.27
N ILE A 32 15.35 22.43 24.04
CA ILE A 32 15.53 22.72 25.46
C ILE A 32 16.93 23.31 25.64
N GLY A 33 16.98 24.54 26.14
CA GLY A 33 18.18 25.36 26.27
C GLY A 33 18.34 26.35 25.10
N ALA A 34 18.52 27.61 25.43
CA ALA A 34 18.85 28.75 24.58
C ALA A 34 20.33 29.17 24.75
N GLY A 35 21.20 28.19 25.01
CA GLY A 35 22.64 28.32 24.75
C GLY A 35 22.97 28.20 23.26
N ILE A 36 24.24 28.07 22.93
CA ILE A 36 24.75 28.05 21.54
C ILE A 36 23.94 27.11 20.64
N SER A 37 23.74 25.86 21.05
CA SER A 37 22.98 24.87 20.26
C SER A 37 21.53 25.28 20.01
N GLY A 38 20.87 25.89 21.01
CA GLY A 38 19.48 26.36 20.89
C GLY A 38 19.35 27.56 19.96
N ILE A 39 20.30 28.50 20.05
CA ILE A 39 20.41 29.66 19.16
C ILE A 39 20.61 29.17 17.72
N LEU A 40 21.56 28.25 17.49
CA LEU A 40 21.82 27.69 16.17
C LEU A 40 20.61 26.92 15.63
N ALA A 41 19.91 26.15 16.45
CA ALA A 41 18.67 25.47 16.04
C ALA A 41 17.59 26.47 15.62
N ALA A 42 17.43 27.56 16.36
CA ALA A 42 16.48 28.64 16.05
C ALA A 42 16.80 29.39 14.74
N ILE A 43 18.07 29.44 14.36
CA ILE A 43 18.49 30.02 13.06
C ILE A 43 18.33 29.00 11.94
N ARG A 44 18.82 27.77 12.13
CA ARG A 44 18.99 26.79 11.04
C ARG A 44 17.74 25.98 10.73
N PHE A 45 16.91 25.65 11.71
CA PHE A 45 15.72 24.83 11.46
C PHE A 45 14.70 25.55 10.58
N PRO A 46 14.33 26.83 10.82
CA PRO A 46 13.39 27.54 9.95
C PRO A 46 13.89 27.68 8.50
N GLN A 47 15.21 27.68 8.28
CA GLN A 47 15.80 27.75 6.93
C GLN A 47 15.67 26.44 6.14
N ARG A 48 15.47 25.30 6.82
CA ARG A 48 15.55 23.97 6.17
C ARG A 48 14.31 23.10 6.36
N ILE A 49 13.45 23.43 7.31
CA ILE A 49 12.27 22.65 7.62
C ILE A 49 11.04 23.49 7.24
N PRO A 50 10.39 23.20 6.10
CA PRO A 50 9.14 23.87 5.75
C PRO A 50 8.04 23.55 6.77
N ASN A 51 7.13 24.50 6.99
CA ASN A 51 6.01 24.39 7.94
C ASN A 51 6.44 23.99 9.37
N LEU A 52 7.54 24.57 9.83
CA LEU A 52 8.09 24.35 11.17
C LEU A 52 7.37 25.21 12.23
N ASP A 53 6.82 24.54 13.24
CA ASP A 53 6.43 25.13 14.52
C ASP A 53 7.57 24.90 15.53
N LEU A 54 8.38 25.93 15.77
CA LEU A 54 9.58 25.86 16.62
C LEU A 54 9.38 26.64 17.92
N VAL A 55 9.72 26.00 19.03
CA VAL A 55 9.86 26.67 20.33
C VAL A 55 11.15 26.21 21.02
N VAL A 56 11.86 27.17 21.61
CA VAL A 56 13.04 26.96 22.45
C VAL A 56 12.67 27.33 23.88
N TYR A 57 12.71 26.39 24.82
CA TYR A 57 12.51 26.67 26.24
C TYR A 57 13.85 26.80 26.96
N ASP A 58 14.03 27.85 27.75
CA ASP A 58 15.19 27.99 28.63
C ASP A 58 14.74 28.38 30.04
N LYS A 59 15.41 27.82 31.05
CA LYS A 59 15.16 28.16 32.47
C LYS A 59 15.59 29.58 32.80
N ASN A 60 16.59 30.12 32.10
CA ASN A 60 17.20 31.40 32.36
C ASN A 60 16.34 32.55 31.80
N PRO A 61 16.46 33.76 32.36
CA PRO A 61 15.81 34.96 31.84
C PRO A 61 16.47 35.48 30.55
N GLU A 62 17.56 34.87 30.10
CA GLU A 62 18.35 35.32 28.97
C GLU A 62 19.02 34.16 28.22
N VAL A 63 19.42 34.42 26.98
CA VAL A 63 20.20 33.50 26.14
C VAL A 63 21.67 33.40 26.56
N GLY A 64 22.37 32.38 26.06
CA GLY A 64 23.81 32.20 26.24
C GLY A 64 24.18 30.90 26.96
N GLY A 65 23.22 30.28 27.66
CA GLY A 65 23.41 29.00 28.33
C GLY A 65 24.56 29.06 29.34
N THR A 66 25.60 28.26 29.13
CA THR A 66 26.82 28.25 29.97
C THR A 66 27.39 29.66 30.21
N TRP A 67 27.41 30.51 29.18
CA TRP A 67 27.98 31.87 29.28
C TRP A 67 27.08 32.85 30.02
N PHE A 68 25.78 32.55 30.12
CA PHE A 68 24.88 33.30 30.97
C PHE A 68 25.06 32.90 32.44
N GLU A 69 25.13 31.59 32.72
CA GLU A 69 25.21 31.07 34.09
C GLU A 69 26.58 31.23 34.75
N ASN A 70 27.66 31.12 33.98
CA ASN A 70 29.02 31.12 34.50
C ASN A 70 29.71 32.46 34.23
N GLN A 71 29.55 33.38 35.18
CA GLN A 71 30.14 34.73 35.15
C GLN A 71 31.09 34.96 36.34
N TYR A 72 31.73 33.90 36.83
CA TYR A 72 32.75 34.02 37.88
C TYR A 72 33.99 34.77 37.37
N PRO A 73 34.77 35.40 38.27
CA PRO A 73 35.98 36.11 37.88
C PRO A 73 36.96 35.22 37.10
N GLY A 74 37.42 35.69 35.93
CA GLY A 74 38.35 34.95 35.07
C GLY A 74 37.72 33.91 34.14
N ALA A 75 36.39 33.80 34.09
CA ALA A 75 35.73 32.91 33.12
C ALA A 75 36.05 33.33 31.67
N ALA A 76 36.59 32.40 30.87
CA ALA A 76 36.98 32.58 29.46
C ALA A 76 36.85 31.25 28.70
N CYS A 77 36.94 31.26 27.36
CA CYS A 77 37.04 30.03 26.59
C CYS A 77 38.43 29.39 26.69
N ASP A 78 38.48 28.07 26.53
CA ASP A 78 39.69 27.24 26.57
C ASP A 78 40.28 26.95 25.17
N ILE A 79 39.56 27.33 24.11
CA ILE A 79 39.99 27.25 22.72
C ILE A 79 40.05 28.65 22.11
N PRO A 80 40.75 28.85 20.97
CA PRO A 80 40.83 30.14 20.33
C PRO A 80 39.42 30.68 20.00
N ALA A 81 39.13 31.93 20.38
CA ALA A 81 37.80 32.54 20.16
C ALA A 81 37.34 32.48 18.69
N HIS A 82 38.31 32.60 17.76
CA HIS A 82 38.12 32.49 16.31
C HIS A 82 37.57 31.13 15.82
N VAL A 83 37.69 30.07 16.62
CA VAL A 83 37.07 28.76 16.33
C VAL A 83 35.88 28.45 17.24
N TYR A 84 35.61 29.29 18.25
CA TYR A 84 34.48 29.18 19.18
C TYR A 84 33.28 30.06 18.77
N GLN A 85 33.13 30.32 17.47
CA GLN A 85 32.13 31.20 16.89
C GLN A 85 31.25 30.47 15.86
N ALA A 86 30.11 31.03 15.50
CA ALA A 86 29.27 30.50 14.44
C ALA A 86 30.01 30.55 13.10
N THR A 87 30.00 29.44 12.35
CA THR A 87 30.71 29.31 11.07
C THR A 87 30.24 30.26 9.97
N PHE A 88 29.14 30.96 10.19
CA PHE A 88 28.51 31.89 9.26
C PHE A 88 28.48 33.33 9.80
N GLU A 89 29.04 33.57 10.98
CA GLU A 89 29.11 34.89 11.61
C GLU A 89 30.44 35.03 12.36
N SER A 90 31.52 35.30 11.62
CA SER A 90 32.82 35.51 12.24
C SER A 90 32.89 36.89 12.91
N ASN A 91 33.42 36.95 14.12
CA ASN A 91 33.82 38.17 14.79
C ASN A 91 35.34 38.37 14.60
N PRO A 92 35.79 39.37 13.81
CA PRO A 92 37.21 39.67 13.65
C PRO A 92 37.78 40.50 14.81
N ASN A 93 36.94 40.98 15.72
CA ASN A 93 37.29 41.95 16.76
C ASN A 93 37.35 41.32 18.15
N TRP A 94 37.65 40.03 18.26
CA TRP A 94 37.91 39.42 19.57
C TRP A 94 39.06 40.15 20.25
N SER A 95 38.84 40.59 21.49
CA SER A 95 39.82 41.36 22.25
C SER A 95 41.07 40.54 22.64
N GLU A 96 40.88 39.22 22.79
CA GLU A 96 41.91 38.28 23.23
C GLU A 96 41.80 36.96 22.45
N PHE A 97 42.90 36.20 22.41
CA PHE A 97 42.92 34.88 21.77
C PHE A 97 41.97 33.90 22.50
N TYR A 98 41.90 33.99 23.83
CA TYR A 98 40.96 33.28 24.70
C TYR A 98 39.96 34.28 25.29
N ALA A 99 38.88 34.55 24.55
CA ALA A 99 37.91 35.59 24.90
C ALA A 99 37.19 35.34 26.23
N SER A 100 36.86 36.43 26.92
CA SER A 100 36.16 36.38 28.20
C SER A 100 34.70 35.91 28.06
N SER A 101 34.15 35.36 29.15
CA SER A 101 32.73 34.94 29.23
C SER A 101 31.76 36.06 28.83
N LYS A 102 32.04 37.30 29.25
CA LYS A 102 31.21 38.48 28.90
C LYS A 102 31.22 38.76 27.41
N GLU A 103 32.39 38.69 26.78
CA GLU A 103 32.55 38.93 25.34
C GLU A 103 31.86 37.85 24.51
N ILE A 104 32.01 36.58 24.88
CA ILE A 104 31.35 35.45 24.23
C ILE A 104 29.83 35.54 24.40
N LEU A 105 29.35 35.87 25.60
CA LEU A 105 27.92 36.06 25.85
C LEU A 105 27.36 37.17 24.97
N GLN A 106 28.08 38.30 24.86
CA GLN A 106 27.65 39.43 24.04
C GLN A 106 27.59 39.03 22.55
N TYR A 107 28.60 38.35 22.04
CA TYR A 107 28.62 37.83 20.66
C TYR A 107 27.37 36.99 20.34
N TRP A 108 26.98 36.08 21.23
CA TRP A 108 25.77 35.26 21.01
C TRP A 108 24.47 36.05 21.15
N LYS A 109 24.41 37.07 22.03
CA LYS A 109 23.26 37.98 22.11
C LYS A 109 23.10 38.78 20.83
N ASP A 110 24.20 39.27 20.26
CA ASP A 110 24.20 40.03 19.01
C ASP A 110 23.70 39.17 17.85
N ILE A 111 24.10 37.90 17.79
CA ILE A 111 23.57 36.91 16.83
C ILE A 111 22.07 36.72 17.00
N VAL A 112 21.59 36.52 18.23
CA VAL A 112 20.16 36.32 18.49
C VAL A 112 19.33 37.52 18.01
N ALA A 113 19.83 38.73 18.26
CA ALA A 113 19.23 39.97 17.77
C ALA A 113 19.27 40.05 16.22
N LYS A 114 20.45 39.86 15.62
CA LYS A 114 20.69 39.95 14.16
C LYS A 114 19.76 39.03 13.36
N TYR A 115 19.55 37.80 13.82
CA TYR A 115 18.71 36.81 13.13
C TYR A 115 17.24 36.82 13.59
N GLY A 116 16.86 37.70 14.52
CA GLY A 116 15.47 37.84 14.99
C GLY A 116 14.90 36.55 15.60
N VAL A 117 15.75 35.70 16.21
CA VAL A 117 15.33 34.39 16.72
C VAL A 117 14.71 34.44 18.11
N TRP A 118 14.68 35.62 18.73
CA TRP A 118 13.94 35.90 19.97
C TRP A 118 12.50 35.38 19.95
N LYS A 119 11.83 35.48 18.78
CA LYS A 119 10.44 35.03 18.59
C LYS A 119 10.21 33.54 18.87
N TYR A 120 11.25 32.72 18.78
CA TYR A 120 11.17 31.28 19.05
C TYR A 120 11.43 30.95 20.53
N MET A 121 11.92 31.89 21.34
CA MET A 121 12.48 31.62 22.66
C MET A 121 11.50 31.96 23.79
N LYS A 122 11.18 30.95 24.60
CA LYS A 122 10.42 31.05 25.85
C LYS A 122 11.39 30.93 27.02
N ARG A 123 11.77 32.09 27.56
CA ARG A 123 12.69 32.25 28.70
C ARG A 123 11.94 32.13 30.03
N ASN A 124 12.63 31.88 31.14
CA ASN A 124 12.02 31.56 32.44
C ASN A 124 11.09 30.34 32.40
N HIS A 125 11.38 29.37 31.53
CA HIS A 125 10.62 28.13 31.37
C HIS A 125 11.55 26.94 31.58
N LYS A 126 11.68 26.50 32.83
CA LYS A 126 12.43 25.29 33.17
C LYS A 126 11.59 24.06 32.79
N VAL A 127 12.06 23.29 31.82
CA VAL A 127 11.46 21.97 31.50
C VAL A 127 11.82 21.01 32.64
N VAL A 128 10.81 20.44 33.29
CA VAL A 128 10.98 19.54 34.44
C VAL A 128 10.95 18.08 34.01
N GLU A 129 10.04 17.73 33.11
CA GLU A 129 9.89 16.37 32.60
C GLU A 129 9.54 16.37 31.11
N ALA A 130 9.93 15.29 30.43
CA ALA A 130 9.49 14.96 29.09
C ALA A 130 9.32 13.45 29.01
N PHE A 131 8.07 12.98 28.92
CA PHE A 131 7.78 11.58 28.71
C PHE A 131 7.43 11.34 27.25
N SER A 132 8.19 10.47 26.59
CA SER A 132 7.70 9.83 25.37
C SER A 132 6.71 8.78 25.84
N THR A 133 5.47 8.79 25.37
CA THR A 133 4.54 7.67 25.57
C THR A 133 5.10 6.43 24.85
N PRO A 134 5.75 5.47 25.54
CA PRO A 134 6.43 4.36 24.88
C PRO A 134 5.43 3.36 24.29
N LEU A 135 4.20 3.38 24.81
CA LEU A 135 3.12 2.44 24.52
C LEU A 135 2.57 2.51 23.09
N LEU A 136 2.86 3.57 22.31
CA LEU A 136 2.34 3.71 20.93
C LEU A 136 3.34 3.35 19.82
N ARG A 137 4.63 3.10 20.14
CA ARG A 137 5.65 2.75 19.14
C ARG A 137 5.84 1.24 18.95
N ASN A 138 5.73 0.46 20.03
CA ASN A 138 6.02 -0.99 20.00
C ASN A 138 4.77 -1.87 20.02
N TYR A 139 3.63 -1.36 20.47
CA TYR A 139 2.34 -2.02 20.23
C TYR A 139 1.78 -1.56 18.89
N PRO A 140 1.22 -2.48 18.07
CA PRO A 140 0.36 -2.06 16.98
C PRO A 140 -0.71 -1.19 17.62
N SER A 141 -0.83 0.07 17.17
CA SER A 141 -1.89 0.95 17.68
C SER A 141 -3.23 0.25 17.53
N VAL A 142 -4.25 0.62 18.30
CA VAL A 142 -5.62 0.11 18.14
C VAL A 142 -6.03 0.07 16.66
N VAL A 143 -5.66 1.12 15.92
CA VAL A 143 -5.82 1.23 14.45
C VAL A 143 -5.08 0.13 13.67
N GLU A 144 -3.83 -0.21 14.01
CA GLU A 144 -3.08 -1.27 13.30
C GLU A 144 -3.67 -2.65 13.58
N LYS A 145 -4.16 -2.90 14.79
CA LYS A 145 -4.84 -4.17 15.12
C LYS A 145 -6.16 -4.29 14.34
N ALA A 146 -6.97 -3.24 14.32
CA ALA A 146 -8.21 -3.20 13.53
C ALA A 146 -7.94 -3.37 12.03
N LEU A 147 -6.95 -2.64 11.49
CA LEU A 147 -6.51 -2.77 10.10
C LEU A 147 -6.03 -4.19 9.79
N PHE A 148 -5.26 -4.81 10.69
CA PHE A 148 -4.79 -6.18 10.51
C PHE A 148 -5.97 -7.15 10.39
N THR A 149 -6.92 -7.09 11.32
CA THR A 149 -8.12 -7.94 11.29
C THR A 149 -8.90 -7.75 10.00
N ASN A 150 -9.17 -6.50 9.59
CA ASN A 150 -9.92 -6.20 8.36
C ASN A 150 -9.18 -6.69 7.09
N ILE A 151 -7.86 -6.53 7.05
CA ILE A 151 -7.04 -7.01 5.92
C ILE A 151 -7.08 -8.53 5.84
N VAL A 152 -6.94 -9.23 6.97
CA VAL A 152 -6.97 -10.70 7.02
C VAL A 152 -8.35 -11.21 6.62
N ASP A 153 -9.42 -10.59 7.10
CA ASP A 153 -10.80 -10.96 6.78
C ASP A 153 -11.08 -10.80 5.27
N MET A 154 -10.87 -9.59 4.75
CA MET A 154 -11.06 -9.25 3.34
C MET A 154 -10.20 -10.15 2.42
N CYS A 155 -9.01 -10.54 2.87
CA CYS A 155 -8.08 -11.36 2.08
C CYS A 155 -8.12 -12.85 2.43
N SER A 156 -9.03 -13.30 3.30
CA SER A 156 -9.07 -14.66 3.86
C SER A 156 -9.01 -15.72 2.77
N SER A 157 -9.91 -15.63 1.79
CA SER A 157 -9.97 -16.55 0.64
C SER A 157 -8.64 -16.64 -0.13
N ARG A 158 -7.92 -15.52 -0.28
CA ARG A 158 -6.64 -15.46 -0.99
C ARG A 158 -5.51 -16.02 -0.13
N ILE A 159 -5.53 -15.78 1.18
CA ILE A 159 -4.56 -16.33 2.13
C ILE A 159 -4.70 -17.87 2.16
N LEU A 160 -5.91 -18.39 2.35
CA LEU A 160 -6.18 -19.83 2.42
C LEU A 160 -5.77 -20.56 1.14
N TYR A 161 -6.08 -19.99 -0.02
CA TYR A 161 -5.65 -20.55 -1.29
C TYR A 161 -4.11 -20.58 -1.45
N ARG A 162 -3.38 -19.58 -0.92
CA ARG A 162 -1.92 -19.58 -0.93
C ARG A 162 -1.34 -20.68 -0.05
N LEU A 163 -1.97 -20.93 1.09
CA LEU A 163 -1.56 -21.94 2.05
C LEU A 163 -1.98 -23.36 1.63
N GLY A 164 -2.76 -23.51 0.55
CA GLY A 164 -3.30 -24.81 0.14
C GLY A 164 -4.38 -25.34 1.10
N LEU A 165 -4.99 -24.46 1.89
CA LEU A 165 -6.05 -24.77 2.85
C LEU A 165 -7.46 -24.63 2.23
N ARG A 166 -7.55 -24.21 0.97
CA ARG A 166 -8.80 -24.09 0.19
C ARG A 166 -8.56 -24.38 -1.29
N ALA A 167 -9.51 -25.06 -1.93
CA ALA A 167 -9.52 -25.29 -3.38
C ALA A 167 -9.88 -24.01 -4.17
N SER A 168 -9.42 -23.91 -5.43
CA SER A 168 -9.74 -22.77 -6.31
C SER A 168 -11.14 -22.91 -6.91
N ARG A 169 -11.89 -21.81 -7.00
CA ARG A 169 -13.18 -21.75 -7.73
C ARG A 169 -13.07 -22.03 -9.25
N LYS A 170 -11.86 -21.99 -9.83
CA LYS A 170 -11.63 -22.04 -11.29
C LYS A 170 -10.78 -23.23 -11.81
N GLN A 171 -10.55 -24.31 -11.06
CA GLN A 171 -9.75 -25.43 -11.57
C GLN A 171 -10.25 -26.83 -11.19
N THR A 172 -10.46 -27.63 -12.24
CA THR A 172 -10.68 -29.09 -12.27
C THR A 172 -9.38 -29.91 -12.38
N LYS A 173 -8.17 -29.34 -12.30
CA LYS A 173 -6.92 -30.13 -12.41
C LYS A 173 -5.78 -29.60 -11.51
N LYS A 174 -5.35 -30.46 -10.57
CA LYS A 174 -4.22 -30.38 -9.60
C LYS A 174 -4.45 -29.53 -8.34
N SER A 175 -4.79 -30.21 -7.24
CA SER A 175 -4.70 -29.66 -5.88
C SER A 175 -3.27 -29.19 -5.59
N LYS A 176 -3.11 -27.97 -5.06
CA LYS A 176 -1.81 -27.54 -4.52
C LYS A 176 -1.55 -28.34 -3.24
N LYS A 177 -0.34 -28.90 -3.09
CA LYS A 177 0.05 -29.53 -1.82
C LYS A 177 -0.11 -28.52 -0.67
N PRO A 178 -0.77 -28.90 0.44
CA PRO A 178 -0.89 -28.05 1.62
C PRO A 178 0.48 -27.58 2.09
N ILE A 179 0.58 -26.30 2.46
CA ILE A 179 1.84 -25.72 2.95
C ILE A 179 2.36 -26.46 4.19
N LYS A 180 1.45 -27.06 4.98
CA LYS A 180 1.77 -27.85 6.17
C LYS A 180 2.68 -29.05 5.86
N GLU A 181 2.38 -29.79 4.81
CA GLU A 181 3.20 -30.96 4.40
C GLU A 181 4.61 -30.53 3.99
N ILE A 182 4.70 -29.47 3.18
CA ILE A 182 5.99 -28.91 2.75
C ILE A 182 6.77 -28.42 3.98
N LEU A 183 6.10 -27.72 4.89
CA LEU A 183 6.71 -27.21 6.13
C LEU A 183 7.24 -28.34 7.01
N GLN A 184 6.49 -29.43 7.18
CA GLN A 184 6.93 -30.61 7.94
C GLN A 184 8.17 -31.26 7.32
N ASN A 185 8.22 -31.39 5.99
CA ASN A 185 9.40 -31.89 5.29
C ASN A 185 10.60 -30.97 5.51
N VAL A 186 10.42 -29.64 5.40
CA VAL A 186 11.50 -28.67 5.64
C VAL A 186 11.99 -28.74 7.09
N ILE A 187 11.10 -28.86 8.10
CA ILE A 187 11.48 -29.03 9.51
C ILE A 187 12.38 -30.26 9.71
N ARG A 188 12.04 -31.37 9.06
CA ARG A 188 12.80 -32.63 9.12
C ARG A 188 14.20 -32.45 8.50
N CYS A 189 14.26 -31.89 7.30
CA CYS A 189 15.53 -31.68 6.56
C CYS A 189 16.43 -30.66 7.25
N ALA A 190 15.87 -29.60 7.83
CA ALA A 190 16.63 -28.54 8.50
C ALA A 190 17.52 -29.09 9.62
N LYS A 191 17.11 -30.16 10.30
CA LYS A 191 17.94 -30.84 11.31
C LYS A 191 19.27 -31.34 10.71
N GLN A 192 19.21 -31.97 9.53
CA GLN A 192 20.39 -32.50 8.84
C GLN A 192 21.31 -31.38 8.32
N VAL A 193 20.74 -30.21 7.96
CA VAL A 193 21.52 -29.04 7.51
C VAL A 193 22.39 -28.48 8.62
N ALA A 194 21.88 -28.40 9.86
CA ALA A 194 22.67 -27.94 11.02
C ALA A 194 23.74 -28.94 11.48
N GLU A 195 23.54 -30.24 11.21
CA GLU A 195 24.46 -31.31 11.59
C GLU A 195 25.59 -31.52 10.55
N LYS A 196 25.61 -30.76 9.43
CA LYS A 196 26.67 -30.84 8.43
C LYS A 196 28.02 -30.37 9.01
N PRO A 197 29.12 -31.11 8.80
CA PRO A 197 30.47 -30.67 9.17
C PRO A 197 30.82 -29.35 8.47
N GLY A 198 31.19 -28.31 9.22
CA GLY A 198 31.54 -27.00 8.69
C GLY A 198 30.40 -25.97 8.61
N ALA A 199 29.20 -26.28 9.11
CA ALA A 199 28.13 -25.30 9.22
C ALA A 199 28.52 -24.15 10.18
N SER A 200 28.32 -22.90 9.74
CA SER A 200 28.58 -21.73 10.59
C SER A 200 27.66 -21.71 11.82
N GLU A 201 28.15 -21.17 12.95
CA GLU A 201 27.37 -20.99 14.17
C GLU A 201 26.08 -20.18 13.91
N SER A 202 26.15 -19.20 13.02
CA SER A 202 24.98 -18.42 12.56
C SER A 202 23.92 -19.28 11.87
N LEU A 203 24.32 -20.26 11.03
CA LEU A 203 23.40 -21.15 10.33
C LEU A 203 22.76 -22.16 11.29
N GLN A 204 23.51 -22.62 12.29
CA GLN A 204 22.99 -23.49 13.35
C GLN A 204 21.93 -22.76 14.20
N ALA A 205 22.22 -21.52 14.62
CA ALA A 205 21.27 -20.67 15.34
C ALA A 205 20.01 -20.37 14.51
N ALA A 206 20.17 -20.03 13.23
CA ALA A 206 19.05 -19.83 12.29
C ALA A 206 18.20 -21.09 12.15
N THR A 207 18.82 -22.27 12.10
CA THR A 207 18.13 -23.56 12.01
C THR A 207 17.30 -23.86 13.24
N LEU A 208 17.82 -23.63 14.44
CA LEU A 208 17.08 -23.83 15.68
C LEU A 208 15.86 -22.90 15.77
N LEU A 209 16.06 -21.62 15.47
CA LEU A 209 14.98 -20.63 15.45
C LEU A 209 13.92 -20.94 14.39
N PHE A 210 14.35 -21.32 13.18
CA PHE A 210 13.46 -21.77 12.11
C PHE A 210 12.60 -22.94 12.56
N ARG A 211 13.20 -23.99 13.14
CA ARG A 211 12.46 -25.19 13.57
C ARG A 211 11.44 -24.87 14.66
N TYR A 212 11.79 -24.00 15.61
CA TYR A 212 10.86 -23.54 16.64
C TYR A 212 9.65 -22.83 16.01
N LYS A 213 9.90 -21.81 15.16
CA LYS A 213 8.84 -21.04 14.49
C LYS A 213 8.01 -21.84 13.50
N ALA A 214 8.63 -22.78 12.79
CA ALA A 214 7.95 -23.65 11.85
C ALA A 214 6.96 -24.61 12.55
N ARG A 215 7.31 -25.12 13.74
CA ARG A 215 6.39 -25.93 14.55
C ARG A 215 5.21 -25.10 15.08
N GLU A 216 5.48 -23.87 15.53
CA GLU A 216 4.44 -22.92 15.94
C GLU A 216 3.46 -22.67 14.77
N VAL A 217 3.96 -22.41 13.56
CA VAL A 217 3.13 -22.27 12.35
C VAL A 217 2.32 -23.53 12.06
N ALA A 218 2.90 -24.73 12.19
CA ALA A 218 2.17 -25.98 11.99
C ALA A 218 1.00 -26.13 12.99
N SER A 219 1.22 -25.79 14.26
CA SER A 219 0.17 -25.77 15.29
C SER A 219 -0.89 -24.71 15.01
N LEU A 220 -0.51 -23.54 14.50
CA LEU A 220 -1.46 -22.49 14.10
C LEU A 220 -2.30 -22.91 12.89
N ILE A 221 -1.75 -23.70 11.97
CA ILE A 221 -2.53 -24.31 10.88
C ILE A 221 -3.58 -25.25 11.46
N ASP A 222 -3.21 -26.12 12.40
CA ASP A 222 -4.16 -27.05 13.07
C ASP A 222 -5.23 -26.30 13.84
N SER A 223 -4.84 -25.29 14.61
CA SER A 223 -5.75 -24.42 15.35
C SER A 223 -6.74 -23.73 14.41
N TRP A 224 -6.28 -23.20 13.27
CA TRP A 224 -7.16 -22.62 12.26
C TRP A 224 -8.06 -23.69 11.60
N GLN A 225 -7.56 -24.89 11.28
CA GLN A 225 -8.40 -25.92 10.66
C GLN A 225 -9.54 -26.38 11.59
N GLY A 226 -9.31 -26.39 12.90
CA GLY A 226 -10.33 -26.75 13.90
C GLY A 226 -11.39 -25.69 14.19
N HIS A 227 -11.07 -24.39 14.02
CA HIS A 227 -11.99 -23.28 14.39
C HIS A 227 -12.42 -22.42 13.19
N GLN A 228 -11.54 -22.25 12.21
CA GLN A 228 -11.74 -21.53 10.94
C GLN A 228 -12.14 -20.04 11.08
N THR A 229 -11.76 -19.38 12.18
CA THR A 229 -12.06 -17.97 12.41
C THR A 229 -11.00 -17.01 11.83
N VAL A 230 -11.40 -15.76 11.60
CA VAL A 230 -10.50 -14.66 11.17
C VAL A 230 -9.38 -14.43 12.19
N ALA A 231 -9.70 -14.51 13.48
CA ALA A 231 -8.72 -14.34 14.56
C ALA A 231 -7.60 -15.40 14.45
N ARG A 232 -7.98 -16.68 14.30
CA ARG A 232 -7.01 -17.78 14.14
C ARG A 232 -6.22 -17.67 12.84
N LEU A 233 -6.86 -17.23 11.75
CA LEU A 233 -6.15 -16.96 10.50
C LEU A 233 -5.14 -15.81 10.66
N GLY A 234 -5.50 -14.79 11.44
CA GLY A 234 -4.63 -13.69 11.81
C GLY A 234 -3.41 -14.17 12.61
N ASP A 235 -3.61 -15.06 13.57
CA ASP A 235 -2.50 -15.64 14.33
C ASP A 235 -1.58 -16.48 13.43
N LEU A 236 -2.14 -17.28 12.52
CA LEU A 236 -1.38 -17.99 11.50
C LEU A 236 -0.56 -17.05 10.60
N VAL A 237 -1.17 -15.95 10.14
CA VAL A 237 -0.48 -14.92 9.34
C VAL A 237 0.68 -14.29 10.13
N LYS A 238 0.49 -13.99 11.43
CA LYS A 238 1.56 -13.49 12.31
C LYS A 238 2.67 -14.52 12.48
N GLY A 239 2.32 -15.79 12.71
CA GLY A 239 3.29 -16.88 12.84
C GLY A 239 4.13 -17.05 11.58
N ILE A 240 3.49 -17.01 10.40
CA ILE A 240 4.19 -17.06 9.11
C ILE A 240 5.10 -15.84 8.91
N ASN A 241 4.68 -14.65 9.34
CA ASN A 241 5.53 -13.47 9.31
C ASN A 241 6.77 -13.63 10.20
N GLN A 242 6.63 -14.18 11.42
CA GLN A 242 7.77 -14.45 12.28
C GLN A 242 8.71 -15.51 11.68
N LEU A 243 8.16 -16.54 11.02
CA LEU A 243 8.94 -17.53 10.29
C LEU A 243 9.73 -16.89 9.13
N HIS A 244 9.10 -15.99 8.38
CA HIS A 244 9.73 -15.24 7.29
C HIS A 244 10.89 -14.35 7.76
N GLN A 245 10.84 -13.87 9.00
CA GLN A 245 11.86 -13.00 9.59
C GLN A 245 13.07 -13.76 10.16
N VAL A 246 13.09 -15.09 10.05
CA VAL A 246 14.28 -15.87 10.43
C VAL A 246 15.44 -15.54 9.48
N ASN A 247 16.54 -15.07 10.06
CA ASN A 247 17.77 -14.77 9.31
C ASN A 247 18.22 -16.00 8.52
N GLN A 248 18.70 -15.80 7.28
CA GLN A 248 19.18 -16.89 6.40
C GLN A 248 18.13 -17.97 6.05
N LEU A 249 16.83 -17.69 6.18
CA LEU A 249 15.77 -18.63 5.80
C LEU A 249 15.93 -19.16 4.37
N SER A 250 16.27 -18.28 3.41
CA SER A 250 16.46 -18.68 2.01
C SER A 250 17.66 -19.62 1.86
N ASP A 251 18.77 -19.34 2.54
CA ASP A 251 19.99 -20.14 2.48
C ASP A 251 19.74 -21.53 3.07
N LEU A 252 19.10 -21.59 4.25
CA LEU A 252 18.69 -22.83 4.90
C LEU A 252 17.81 -23.70 3.98
N VAL A 253 16.81 -23.12 3.31
CA VAL A 253 15.91 -23.87 2.42
C VAL A 253 16.64 -24.33 1.15
N ASN A 254 17.58 -23.54 0.65
CA ASN A 254 18.36 -23.87 -0.54
C ASN A 254 19.36 -25.01 -0.29
N GLU A 255 19.92 -25.10 0.93
CA GLU A 255 20.82 -26.17 1.39
C GLU A 255 20.19 -27.57 1.49
N ILE A 256 18.85 -27.66 1.48
CA ILE A 256 18.13 -28.93 1.48
C ILE A 256 18.35 -29.65 0.14
N PRO A 257 18.80 -30.92 0.09
CA PRO A 257 19.02 -31.62 -1.17
C PRO A 257 17.75 -31.76 -2.03
N ALA A 258 17.90 -31.70 -3.35
CA ALA A 258 16.77 -31.84 -4.29
C ALA A 258 15.94 -33.15 -4.15
N PRO A 259 16.53 -34.32 -3.79
CA PRO A 259 15.77 -35.54 -3.54
C PRO A 259 14.74 -35.39 -2.39
N GLU A 260 15.06 -34.58 -1.39
CA GLU A 260 14.18 -34.31 -0.24
C GLU A 260 13.17 -33.19 -0.56
N LEU A 261 13.59 -32.18 -1.30
CA LEU A 261 12.74 -31.05 -1.71
C LEU A 261 13.17 -30.47 -3.06
N GLN A 262 12.34 -30.67 -4.08
CA GLN A 262 12.58 -30.14 -5.43
C GLN A 262 12.74 -28.61 -5.44
N ASN A 263 13.56 -28.09 -6.37
CA ASN A 263 13.88 -26.66 -6.45
C ASN A 263 12.64 -25.78 -6.68
N GLU A 264 11.67 -26.27 -7.46
CA GLU A 264 10.38 -25.61 -7.68
C GLU A 264 9.57 -25.51 -6.39
N ALA A 265 9.62 -26.56 -5.55
CA ALA A 265 8.94 -26.59 -4.26
C ALA A 265 9.61 -25.65 -3.25
N LYS A 266 10.95 -25.58 -3.21
CA LYS A 266 11.70 -24.59 -2.42
C LYS A 266 11.30 -23.16 -2.77
N LYS A 267 11.33 -22.83 -4.07
CA LYS A 267 10.95 -21.51 -4.58
C LYS A 267 9.49 -21.19 -4.28
N SER A 268 8.59 -22.17 -4.44
CA SER A 268 7.17 -22.02 -4.14
C SER A 268 6.92 -21.80 -2.64
N PHE A 269 7.64 -22.51 -1.77
CA PHE A 269 7.58 -22.38 -0.32
C PHE A 269 7.98 -20.97 0.12
N LEU A 270 9.19 -20.53 -0.23
CA LEU A 270 9.71 -19.20 0.11
C LEU A 270 8.79 -18.09 -0.41
N ASN A 271 8.30 -18.22 -1.65
CA ASN A 271 7.37 -17.27 -2.25
C ASN A 271 5.99 -17.25 -1.56
N THR A 272 5.54 -18.37 -1.00
CA THR A 272 4.27 -18.46 -0.28
C THR A 272 4.40 -17.79 1.09
N ILE A 273 5.44 -18.15 1.85
CA ILE A 273 5.76 -17.55 3.15
C ILE A 273 5.94 -16.03 2.99
N GLY A 274 6.76 -15.60 2.03
CA GLY A 274 7.00 -14.17 1.77
C GLY A 274 5.79 -13.41 1.24
N LYS A 275 4.79 -14.06 0.63
CA LYS A 275 3.54 -13.37 0.23
C LYS A 275 2.53 -13.27 1.36
N VAL A 276 2.52 -14.25 2.26
CA VAL A 276 1.58 -14.27 3.40
C VAL A 276 2.09 -13.37 4.52
N SER A 277 3.42 -13.30 4.75
CA SER A 277 4.02 -12.38 5.72
C SER A 277 3.62 -10.92 5.48
N ARG A 278 3.51 -10.49 4.22
CA ARG A 278 3.12 -9.12 3.85
C ARG A 278 1.77 -8.67 4.39
N TYR A 279 0.84 -9.57 4.69
CA TYR A 279 -0.42 -9.19 5.33
C TYR A 279 -0.22 -8.72 6.78
N ALA A 280 0.77 -9.26 7.50
CA ALA A 280 1.16 -8.79 8.84
C ALA A 280 1.87 -7.43 8.79
N GLU A 281 2.59 -7.13 7.71
CA GLU A 281 3.32 -5.87 7.53
C GLU A 281 2.41 -4.73 7.03
N ALA A 282 1.36 -5.07 6.27
CA ALA A 282 0.50 -4.12 5.59
C ALA A 282 -0.11 -3.04 6.51
N PRO A 283 -0.67 -3.34 7.70
CA PRO A 283 -1.23 -2.33 8.60
C PRO A 283 -0.23 -1.21 8.96
N ARG A 284 1.00 -1.60 9.29
CA ARG A 284 2.09 -0.67 9.65
C ARG A 284 2.49 0.18 8.45
N ILE A 285 2.56 -0.42 7.26
CA ILE A 285 2.88 0.30 6.01
C ILE A 285 1.78 1.32 5.71
N LEU A 286 0.51 0.91 5.71
CA LEU A 286 -0.64 1.77 5.43
C LEU A 286 -0.73 2.93 6.43
N ARG A 287 -0.56 2.66 7.74
CA ARG A 287 -0.53 3.72 8.76
C ARG A 287 0.63 4.69 8.53
N ARG A 288 1.82 4.21 8.18
CA ARG A 288 2.98 5.07 7.88
C ARG A 288 2.73 5.94 6.64
N ILE A 289 2.14 5.37 5.60
CA ILE A 289 1.74 6.11 4.39
C ILE A 289 0.72 7.18 4.76
N ALA A 290 -0.35 6.83 5.46
CA ALA A 290 -1.36 7.79 5.92
C ALA A 290 -0.79 8.87 6.86
N LYS A 291 0.18 8.52 7.72
CA LYS A 291 0.88 9.50 8.57
C LYS A 291 1.74 10.46 7.74
N ARG A 292 2.40 9.95 6.71
CA ARG A 292 3.33 10.71 5.86
C ARG A 292 2.62 11.59 4.84
N PHE A 293 1.61 11.05 4.17
CA PHE A 293 0.90 11.70 3.07
C PHE A 293 -0.55 11.95 3.48
N ARG A 294 -0.94 13.21 3.73
CA ARG A 294 -2.30 13.56 4.15
C ARG A 294 -3.33 13.11 3.11
N VAL A 295 -3.04 13.30 1.83
CA VAL A 295 -3.88 12.82 0.71
C VAL A 295 -4.23 11.33 0.79
N ALA A 296 -3.35 10.50 1.35
CA ALA A 296 -3.62 9.06 1.50
C ALA A 296 -4.76 8.76 2.48
N ARG A 297 -5.11 9.70 3.38
CA ARG A 297 -6.24 9.58 4.32
C ARG A 297 -7.58 9.85 3.67
N TYR A 298 -7.59 10.53 2.53
CA TYR A 298 -8.79 10.96 1.83
C TYR A 298 -8.95 10.25 0.47
N MET A 299 -8.19 9.18 0.25
CA MET A 299 -8.33 8.38 -0.96
C MET A 299 -9.69 7.69 -0.98
N THR A 300 -10.43 7.89 -2.06
CA THR A 300 -11.71 7.23 -2.32
C THR A 300 -11.55 6.16 -3.39
N ALA A 301 -12.24 5.04 -3.23
CA ALA A 301 -12.32 4.03 -4.28
C ALA A 301 -13.35 4.47 -5.32
N VAL A 302 -12.92 4.68 -6.56
CA VAL A 302 -13.82 4.97 -7.69
C VAL A 302 -13.90 3.72 -8.56
N PRO A 303 -15.09 3.11 -8.72
CA PRO A 303 -15.25 1.97 -9.61
C PRO A 303 -15.10 2.43 -11.06
N VAL A 304 -14.09 1.90 -11.75
CA VAL A 304 -13.86 2.19 -13.16
C VAL A 304 -14.63 1.21 -14.02
N ASN A 305 -15.68 1.71 -14.67
CA ASN A 305 -16.53 0.95 -15.57
C ASN A 305 -16.47 1.58 -16.97
N LEU A 306 -16.17 0.76 -17.98
CA LEU A 306 -16.27 1.16 -19.37
C LEU A 306 -17.63 0.73 -19.95
N PRO A 307 -18.15 1.44 -20.96
CA PRO A 307 -19.36 1.04 -21.68
C PRO A 307 -19.20 -0.37 -22.27
N LYS A 308 -20.31 -1.12 -22.38
CA LYS A 308 -20.27 -2.51 -22.89
C LYS A 308 -19.70 -2.57 -24.31
N GLU A 309 -19.96 -1.52 -25.08
CA GLU A 309 -19.52 -1.30 -26.44
C GLU A 309 -17.98 -1.25 -26.54
N ALA A 310 -17.30 -0.71 -25.52
CA ALA A 310 -15.84 -0.71 -25.46
C ALA A 310 -15.26 -2.13 -25.44
N PHE A 311 -16.03 -3.10 -24.96
CA PHE A 311 -15.67 -4.51 -24.93
C PHE A 311 -16.18 -5.31 -26.12
N CYS A 312 -16.93 -4.70 -27.05
CA CYS A 312 -17.32 -5.37 -28.28
C CYS A 312 -16.08 -5.86 -29.03
N ILE A 313 -16.19 -7.07 -29.56
CA ILE A 313 -15.19 -7.67 -30.42
C ILE A 313 -15.70 -7.47 -31.85
N PRO A 314 -14.87 -6.94 -32.78
CA PRO A 314 -15.28 -6.79 -34.17
C PRO A 314 -15.83 -8.11 -34.73
N THR A 315 -17.00 -8.08 -35.35
CA THR A 315 -17.59 -9.25 -36.02
C THR A 315 -16.68 -9.68 -37.17
N LYS A 316 -16.43 -11.00 -37.24
CA LYS A 316 -15.62 -11.60 -38.29
C LYS A 316 -16.32 -11.42 -39.64
N GLY A 317 -15.89 -10.44 -40.42
CA GLY A 317 -16.14 -10.44 -41.87
C GLY A 317 -15.32 -11.53 -42.58
N THR A 318 -15.25 -11.42 -43.89
CA THR A 318 -14.38 -12.18 -44.82
C THR A 318 -12.87 -11.88 -44.62
N TYR A 319 -12.45 -11.41 -43.45
CA TYR A 319 -11.08 -10.99 -43.19
C TYR A 319 -10.14 -12.21 -43.18
N ALA A 320 -9.35 -12.33 -44.24
CA ALA A 320 -8.26 -13.29 -44.37
C ALA A 320 -6.93 -12.56 -44.08
N PRO A 321 -6.35 -12.69 -42.88
CA PRO A 321 -5.09 -12.04 -42.57
C PRO A 321 -3.96 -12.63 -43.43
N ASP A 322 -3.25 -11.76 -44.14
CA ASP A 322 -2.07 -12.13 -44.92
C ASP A 322 -0.86 -11.32 -44.46
N ILE A 323 0.25 -12.01 -44.21
CA ILE A 323 1.49 -11.39 -43.73
C ILE A 323 2.12 -10.53 -44.83
N GLY A 324 2.04 -10.94 -46.10
CA GLY A 324 2.62 -10.19 -47.21
C GLY A 324 1.96 -8.83 -47.36
N SER A 325 0.64 -8.84 -47.49
CA SER A 325 -0.21 -7.64 -47.57
C SER A 325 -0.03 -6.74 -46.34
N SER A 326 0.09 -7.33 -45.14
CA SER A 326 0.28 -6.57 -43.90
C SER A 326 1.63 -5.87 -43.84
N VAL A 327 2.72 -6.54 -44.22
CA VAL A 327 4.06 -5.94 -44.22
C VAL A 327 4.22 -4.94 -45.36
N ALA A 328 3.69 -5.25 -46.55
CA ALA A 328 3.70 -4.34 -47.71
C ALA A 328 2.94 -3.03 -47.43
N ARG A 329 1.84 -3.08 -46.68
CA ARG A 329 1.11 -1.89 -46.22
C ARG A 329 1.99 -0.99 -45.34
N ILE A 330 2.82 -1.60 -44.48
CA ILE A 330 3.70 -0.87 -43.57
C ILE A 330 4.87 -0.27 -44.36
N ASP A 331 5.54 -1.10 -45.16
CA ASP A 331 6.70 -0.74 -45.95
C ASP A 331 6.64 -1.41 -47.33
N HIS A 332 6.39 -0.59 -48.35
CA HIS A 332 6.20 -1.02 -49.73
C HIS A 332 7.42 -1.76 -50.32
N GLN A 333 8.62 -1.62 -49.72
CA GLN A 333 9.79 -2.39 -50.16
C GLN A 333 9.60 -3.92 -50.00
N TYR A 334 8.63 -4.34 -49.18
CA TYR A 334 8.30 -5.75 -48.94
C TYR A 334 7.16 -6.27 -49.81
N SER A 335 6.66 -5.47 -50.75
CA SER A 335 5.82 -5.98 -51.85
C SER A 335 6.60 -6.98 -52.73
N ASP A 336 7.94 -6.92 -52.73
CA ASP A 336 8.80 -7.93 -53.36
C ASP A 336 8.86 -9.21 -52.53
N ARG A 337 8.36 -10.30 -53.14
CA ARG A 337 8.33 -11.64 -52.54
C ARG A 337 9.73 -12.17 -52.22
N LYS A 338 10.79 -11.78 -52.95
CA LYS A 338 12.18 -12.18 -52.65
C LYS A 338 12.64 -11.59 -51.33
N ARG A 339 12.39 -10.29 -51.10
CA ARG A 339 12.76 -9.61 -49.86
C ARG A 339 11.99 -10.17 -48.66
N LEU A 340 10.71 -10.44 -48.82
CA LEU A 340 9.87 -11.04 -47.78
C LEU A 340 10.30 -12.48 -47.44
N ASN A 341 10.62 -13.30 -48.45
CA ASN A 341 11.17 -14.65 -48.22
C ASN A 341 12.50 -14.62 -47.46
N ARG A 342 13.33 -13.60 -47.70
CA ARG A 342 14.54 -13.39 -46.92
C ARG A 342 14.25 -13.07 -45.45
N VAL A 343 13.17 -12.34 -45.14
CA VAL A 343 12.71 -12.14 -43.75
C VAL A 343 12.36 -13.46 -43.09
N TYR A 344 11.57 -14.31 -43.76
CA TYR A 344 11.19 -15.62 -43.21
C TYR A 344 12.41 -16.49 -42.90
N HIS A 345 13.36 -16.53 -43.84
CA HIS A 345 14.60 -17.27 -43.66
C HIS A 345 15.43 -16.75 -42.47
N LEU A 346 15.61 -15.43 -42.34
CA LEU A 346 16.35 -14.81 -41.23
C LEU A 346 15.68 -15.02 -39.86
N LEU A 347 14.37 -15.28 -39.84
CA LEU A 347 13.61 -15.61 -38.63
C LEU A 347 13.55 -17.12 -38.36
N GLY A 348 14.06 -17.96 -39.28
CA GLY A 348 14.10 -19.42 -39.13
C GLY A 348 12.79 -20.13 -39.48
N TYR A 349 11.95 -19.54 -40.34
CA TYR A 349 10.66 -20.11 -40.73
C TYR A 349 10.55 -20.28 -42.26
N THR A 350 9.75 -21.25 -42.69
CA THR A 350 9.31 -21.34 -44.09
C THR A 350 8.19 -20.35 -44.38
N GLU A 351 7.90 -20.10 -45.66
CA GLU A 351 6.78 -19.25 -46.08
C GLU A 351 5.43 -19.78 -45.56
N ALA A 352 5.17 -21.09 -45.72
CA ALA A 352 3.95 -21.73 -45.24
C ALA A 352 3.81 -21.67 -43.71
N GLN A 353 4.91 -21.88 -42.97
CA GLN A 353 4.93 -21.73 -41.50
C GLN A 353 4.65 -20.29 -41.09
N SER A 354 5.27 -19.31 -41.75
CA SER A 354 5.12 -17.89 -41.44
C SER A 354 3.68 -17.42 -41.68
N ALA A 355 3.09 -17.80 -42.80
CA ALA A 355 1.69 -17.50 -43.13
C ALA A 355 0.72 -18.13 -42.13
N SER A 356 0.92 -19.40 -41.77
CA SER A 356 0.09 -20.11 -40.80
C SER A 356 0.21 -19.53 -39.38
N LEU A 357 1.44 -19.26 -38.91
CA LEU A 357 1.68 -18.67 -37.59
C LEU A 357 1.11 -17.26 -37.48
N PHE A 358 1.31 -16.41 -38.50
CA PHE A 358 0.77 -15.06 -38.53
C PHE A 358 -0.76 -15.08 -38.52
N SER A 359 -1.38 -15.82 -39.46
CA SER A 359 -2.83 -15.90 -39.58
C SER A 359 -3.47 -16.48 -38.31
N GLY A 360 -2.89 -17.58 -37.80
CA GLY A 360 -3.34 -18.22 -36.57
C GLY A 360 -3.26 -17.27 -35.36
N GLN A 361 -2.17 -16.50 -35.24
CA GLN A 361 -2.01 -15.53 -34.16
C GLN A 361 -2.99 -14.36 -34.30
N VAL A 362 -3.16 -13.77 -35.50
CA VAL A 362 -4.12 -12.67 -35.73
C VAL A 362 -5.55 -13.11 -35.42
N LEU A 363 -5.98 -14.27 -35.94
CA LEU A 363 -7.32 -14.81 -35.68
C LEU A 363 -7.53 -15.20 -34.22
N ARG A 364 -6.48 -15.55 -33.49
CA ARG A 364 -6.53 -15.77 -32.03
C ARG A 364 -6.68 -14.44 -31.30
N THR A 365 -5.85 -13.45 -31.63
CA THR A 365 -5.91 -12.10 -31.04
C THR A 365 -7.30 -11.48 -31.23
N LEU A 366 -7.86 -11.54 -32.45
CA LEU A 366 -9.21 -11.04 -32.73
C LEU A 366 -10.31 -11.72 -31.89
N ARG A 367 -10.12 -12.97 -31.48
CA ARG A 367 -11.11 -13.71 -30.66
C ARG A 367 -10.93 -13.53 -29.17
N GLU A 368 -9.68 -13.55 -28.72
CA GLU A 368 -9.35 -13.81 -27.31
C GLU A 368 -8.71 -12.61 -26.62
N ALA A 369 -8.30 -11.58 -27.36
CA ALA A 369 -7.58 -10.45 -26.79
C ALA A 369 -8.38 -9.70 -25.73
N LYS A 370 -7.65 -9.27 -24.70
CA LYS A 370 -8.18 -8.58 -23.53
C LYS A 370 -7.63 -7.16 -23.47
N ILE A 371 -8.44 -6.27 -22.90
CA ILE A 371 -8.02 -4.91 -22.60
C ILE A 371 -7.36 -4.94 -21.23
N HIS A 372 -6.10 -4.53 -21.18
CA HIS A 372 -5.34 -4.48 -19.92
C HIS A 372 -5.88 -3.38 -18.99
N ALA A 373 -5.67 -3.53 -17.68
CA ALA A 373 -6.22 -2.63 -16.68
C ALA A 373 -5.73 -1.18 -16.85
N GLU A 374 -4.45 -0.98 -17.21
CA GLU A 374 -3.89 0.36 -17.42
C GLU A 374 -4.60 1.07 -18.58
N ILE A 375 -4.91 0.35 -19.66
CA ILE A 375 -5.67 0.88 -20.79
C ILE A 375 -7.10 1.21 -20.37
N GLN A 376 -7.75 0.35 -19.58
CA GLN A 376 -9.10 0.63 -19.10
C GLN A 376 -9.15 1.92 -18.28
N LEU A 377 -8.14 2.18 -17.44
CA LEU A 377 -8.02 3.41 -16.65
C LEU A 377 -7.85 4.66 -17.53
N VAL A 378 -6.96 4.60 -18.53
CA VAL A 378 -6.75 5.71 -19.48
C VAL A 378 -8.04 6.03 -20.23
N ILE A 379 -8.68 5.00 -20.78
CA ILE A 379 -9.90 5.14 -21.57
C ILE A 379 -11.05 5.67 -20.72
N TYR A 380 -11.15 5.22 -19.46
CA TYR A 380 -12.11 5.79 -18.53
C TYR A 380 -11.90 7.29 -18.35
N CYS A 381 -10.65 7.75 -18.16
CA CYS A 381 -10.35 9.18 -18.03
C CYS A 381 -10.72 9.96 -19.30
N GLU A 382 -10.40 9.42 -20.47
CA GLU A 382 -10.75 10.02 -21.77
C GLU A 382 -12.27 10.15 -21.96
N LEU A 383 -13.05 9.17 -21.47
CA LEU A 383 -14.51 9.22 -21.52
C LEU A 383 -15.11 10.21 -20.50
N GLN A 384 -14.51 10.34 -19.31
CA GLN A 384 -14.98 11.28 -18.29
C GLN A 384 -14.62 12.73 -18.59
N ARG A 385 -13.53 12.97 -19.35
CA ARG A 385 -12.98 14.31 -19.65
C ARG A 385 -12.87 15.19 -18.39
N PRO A 386 -12.12 14.75 -17.37
CA PRO A 386 -11.94 15.55 -16.16
C PRO A 386 -11.23 16.86 -16.50
N THR A 387 -11.49 17.91 -15.71
CA THR A 387 -10.78 19.19 -15.82
C THR A 387 -9.27 19.02 -15.66
N LEU A 388 -8.85 18.05 -14.85
CA LEU A 388 -7.46 17.63 -14.68
C LEU A 388 -7.36 16.11 -14.83
N PHE A 389 -6.57 15.67 -15.81
CA PHE A 389 -6.24 14.26 -15.95
C PHE A 389 -5.37 13.77 -14.78
N PRO A 390 -5.51 12.49 -14.37
CA PRO A 390 -4.58 11.91 -13.42
C PRO A 390 -3.16 11.93 -14.00
N ARG A 391 -2.20 12.47 -13.24
CA ARG A 391 -0.79 12.51 -13.67
C ARG A 391 -0.19 11.12 -13.83
N VAL A 392 -0.68 10.14 -13.05
CA VAL A 392 -0.15 8.77 -13.04
C VAL A 392 -1.28 7.76 -13.08
N VAL A 393 -1.15 6.77 -13.96
CA VAL A 393 -1.99 5.56 -14.03
C VAL A 393 -1.09 4.34 -13.89
N CYS A 394 -1.47 3.43 -12.99
CA CYS A 394 -0.78 2.16 -12.82
C CYS A 394 -1.75 1.07 -12.36
N SER A 395 -1.36 -0.19 -12.55
CA SER A 395 -2.07 -1.33 -11.98
C SER A 395 -1.21 -2.02 -10.91
N SER A 396 -1.73 -3.09 -10.30
CA SER A 396 -0.94 -3.93 -9.40
C SER A 396 0.20 -4.69 -10.10
N LYS A 397 0.29 -4.62 -11.43
CA LYS A 397 1.37 -5.17 -12.25
C LYS A 397 2.06 -4.04 -13.01
N ASP A 398 3.29 -4.29 -13.41
CA ASP A 398 4.01 -3.35 -14.29
C ASP A 398 3.34 -3.33 -15.66
N ALA A 399 3.36 -2.15 -16.30
CA ALA A 399 2.79 -2.02 -17.62
C ALA A 399 3.53 -2.93 -18.61
N CYS A 400 2.79 -3.49 -19.57
CA CYS A 400 3.43 -4.16 -20.68
C CYS A 400 3.95 -3.16 -21.71
N PHE A 401 4.72 -3.64 -22.69
CA PHE A 401 5.23 -2.78 -23.78
C PHE A 401 4.10 -1.96 -24.44
N LEU A 402 2.99 -2.61 -24.83
CA LEU A 402 1.87 -1.96 -25.51
C LEU A 402 1.17 -0.93 -24.62
N CYS A 403 0.93 -1.24 -23.34
CA CYS A 403 0.36 -0.29 -22.39
C CYS A 403 1.26 0.94 -22.23
N SER A 404 2.56 0.71 -22.01
CA SER A 404 3.55 1.78 -21.81
C SER A 404 3.67 2.69 -23.03
N THR A 405 3.74 2.11 -24.23
CA THR A 405 3.82 2.86 -25.48
C THR A 405 2.56 3.69 -25.70
N PHE A 406 1.37 3.11 -25.47
CA PHE A 406 0.10 3.83 -25.61
C PHE A 406 0.00 5.00 -24.62
N ILE A 407 0.29 4.76 -23.33
CA ILE A 407 0.25 5.80 -22.28
C ILE A 407 1.25 6.93 -22.58
N SER A 408 2.45 6.59 -23.07
CA SER A 408 3.48 7.59 -23.40
C SER A 408 3.07 8.51 -24.57
N LEU A 409 2.17 8.06 -25.44
CA LEU A 409 1.63 8.86 -26.54
C LEU A 409 0.50 9.81 -26.10
N HIS A 410 -0.18 9.51 -24.99
CA HIS A 410 -1.23 10.36 -24.41
C HIS A 410 -0.69 11.69 -23.85
N LYS A 411 0.59 11.75 -23.45
CA LYS A 411 1.31 12.94 -22.93
C LYS A 411 0.86 13.52 -21.59
N GLN A 412 -0.41 13.39 -21.22
CA GLN A 412 -0.95 13.92 -19.96
C GLN A 412 -0.87 12.92 -18.78
N ILE A 413 -0.86 11.62 -19.10
CA ILE A 413 -0.84 10.52 -18.13
C ILE A 413 0.50 9.77 -18.24
N HIS A 414 1.07 9.40 -17.09
CA HIS A 414 2.29 8.60 -17.01
C HIS A 414 2.05 7.23 -16.37
N THR A 415 2.81 6.20 -16.75
CA THR A 415 2.90 4.93 -16.02
C THR A 415 4.29 4.76 -15.42
N PRO A 416 4.41 4.53 -14.10
CA PRO A 416 5.69 4.62 -13.41
C PRO A 416 6.62 3.42 -13.71
N ARG A 417 6.05 2.25 -14.05
CA ARG A 417 6.81 1.02 -14.28
C ARG A 417 6.29 0.28 -15.52
N CYS A 418 7.23 -0.30 -16.26
CA CYS A 418 6.98 -1.13 -17.43
C CYS A 418 7.97 -2.30 -17.41
N HIS A 419 7.49 -3.53 -17.54
CA HIS A 419 8.34 -4.72 -17.63
C HIS A 419 8.69 -5.08 -19.10
N GLY A 420 8.15 -4.33 -20.06
CA GLY A 420 8.59 -4.38 -21.44
C GLY A 420 8.22 -5.60 -22.30
N ARG A 421 7.47 -6.56 -21.75
CA ARG A 421 7.04 -7.74 -22.51
C ARG A 421 5.86 -7.38 -23.40
N LEU A 422 5.89 -7.87 -24.63
CA LEU A 422 4.79 -7.81 -25.58
C LEU A 422 3.78 -8.93 -25.30
N TYR A 423 2.49 -8.60 -25.23
CA TYR A 423 1.41 -9.59 -25.02
C TYR A 423 0.58 -9.77 -26.30
N PRO A 424 0.57 -10.97 -26.90
CA PRO A 424 -0.19 -11.21 -28.14
C PRO A 424 -1.71 -11.16 -27.96
N GLY A 425 -2.20 -11.38 -26.74
CA GLY A 425 -3.63 -11.30 -26.38
C GLY A 425 -4.06 -9.91 -25.87
N TRP A 426 -3.51 -8.84 -26.43
CA TRP A 426 -3.79 -7.47 -26.05
C TRP A 426 -4.60 -6.75 -27.14
N ARG A 427 -5.52 -5.86 -26.75
CA ARG A 427 -6.23 -4.97 -27.69
C ARG A 427 -6.62 -3.64 -27.02
N LEU A 428 -6.95 -2.65 -27.87
CA LEU A 428 -7.63 -1.43 -27.45
C LEU A 428 -9.17 -1.63 -27.41
N PRO A 429 -9.88 -0.88 -26.55
CA PRO A 429 -11.33 -0.78 -26.62
C PRO A 429 -11.78 -0.02 -27.88
N SER A 430 -12.95 -0.38 -28.39
CA SER A 430 -13.55 0.32 -29.53
C SER A 430 -14.34 1.53 -29.02
N VAL A 431 -13.66 2.68 -28.93
CA VAL A 431 -14.25 3.95 -28.47
C VAL A 431 -13.86 5.09 -29.42
N PRO A 432 -14.83 5.82 -30.01
CA PRO A 432 -14.53 6.87 -30.99
C PRO A 432 -13.64 8.00 -30.46
N GLN A 433 -13.73 8.31 -29.16
CA GLN A 433 -13.06 9.44 -28.51
C GLN A 433 -11.53 9.33 -28.55
N VAL A 434 -10.96 8.12 -28.69
CA VAL A 434 -9.51 7.90 -28.69
C VAL A 434 -8.97 7.53 -30.06
N LYS A 435 -9.76 7.70 -31.12
CA LYS A 435 -9.39 7.27 -32.49
C LYS A 435 -8.10 7.92 -32.98
N GLU A 436 -7.90 9.22 -32.73
CA GLU A 436 -6.66 9.91 -33.08
C GLU A 436 -5.44 9.33 -32.33
N LEU A 437 -5.61 9.03 -31.03
CA LEU A 437 -4.57 8.41 -30.23
C LEU A 437 -4.26 6.98 -30.71
N GLU A 438 -5.28 6.23 -31.11
CA GLU A 438 -5.15 4.91 -31.74
C GLU A 438 -4.38 4.98 -33.06
N GLU A 439 -4.67 5.95 -33.92
CA GLU A 439 -3.97 6.15 -35.19
C GLU A 439 -2.49 6.47 -34.98
N ARG A 440 -2.18 7.38 -34.03
CA ARG A 440 -0.80 7.69 -33.62
C ARG A 440 -0.08 6.48 -33.01
N PHE A 441 -0.80 5.66 -32.24
CA PHE A 441 -0.29 4.43 -31.66
C PHE A 441 0.04 3.39 -32.74
N ASN A 442 -0.88 3.16 -33.68
CA ASN A 442 -0.65 2.27 -34.81
C ASN A 442 0.55 2.74 -35.63
N LYS A 443 0.66 4.04 -35.92
CA LYS A 443 1.83 4.59 -36.63
C LYS A 443 3.14 4.34 -35.89
N THR A 444 3.14 4.48 -34.57
CA THR A 444 4.31 4.20 -33.72
C THR A 444 4.72 2.73 -33.81
N LEU A 445 3.75 1.80 -33.76
CA LEU A 445 4.02 0.36 -33.90
C LEU A 445 4.53 0.01 -35.30
N GLU A 446 3.97 0.62 -36.35
CA GLU A 446 4.46 0.45 -37.73
C GLU A 446 5.91 0.90 -37.87
N ASN A 447 6.29 2.04 -37.29
CA ASN A 447 7.67 2.50 -37.28
C ASN A 447 8.59 1.53 -36.53
N SER A 448 8.17 0.98 -35.38
CA SER A 448 8.93 -0.05 -34.66
C SER A 448 9.11 -1.33 -35.49
N ILE A 449 8.12 -1.70 -36.31
CA ILE A 449 8.23 -2.83 -37.25
C ILE A 449 9.28 -2.51 -38.33
N LYS A 450 9.25 -1.31 -38.93
CA LYS A 450 10.25 -0.86 -39.92
C LYS A 450 11.67 -0.89 -39.37
N GLU A 451 11.87 -0.33 -38.19
CA GLU A 451 13.16 -0.35 -37.49
C GLU A 451 13.62 -1.80 -37.22
N SER A 452 12.70 -2.67 -36.77
CA SER A 452 13.01 -4.07 -36.52
C SER A 452 13.39 -4.84 -37.76
N LEU A 453 12.72 -4.58 -38.89
CA LEU A 453 13.07 -5.16 -40.18
C LEU A 453 14.43 -4.63 -40.65
N SER A 454 14.68 -3.33 -40.61
CA SER A 454 15.98 -2.74 -40.94
C SER A 454 17.12 -3.35 -40.11
N MET A 455 16.90 -3.54 -38.80
CA MET A 455 17.86 -4.18 -37.90
C MET A 455 18.07 -5.66 -38.20
N LEU A 456 17.01 -6.39 -38.58
CA LEU A 456 17.09 -7.79 -39.01
C LEU A 456 17.98 -7.94 -40.24
N PHE A 457 17.83 -7.06 -41.24
CA PHE A 457 18.69 -7.05 -42.43
C PHE A 457 20.11 -6.59 -42.12
N SER A 458 20.29 -5.58 -41.28
CA SER A 458 21.63 -5.14 -40.88
C SER A 458 22.41 -6.24 -40.16
N ARG A 459 21.76 -6.97 -39.23
CA ARG A 459 22.41 -8.00 -38.40
C ARG A 459 22.41 -9.39 -39.00
N GLN A 460 21.63 -9.64 -40.06
CA GLN A 460 21.39 -10.96 -40.65
C GLN A 460 20.95 -12.03 -39.61
N ARG A 461 20.33 -11.59 -38.51
CA ARG A 461 19.77 -12.48 -37.47
C ARG A 461 18.72 -11.74 -36.66
N LYS A 462 17.80 -12.49 -36.06
CA LYS A 462 16.78 -11.94 -35.16
C LYS A 462 17.43 -11.07 -34.07
N THR A 463 16.97 -9.83 -33.97
CA THR A 463 17.39 -8.95 -32.88
C THR A 463 16.55 -9.24 -31.65
N THR A 464 17.20 -9.69 -30.58
CA THR A 464 16.58 -9.72 -29.26
C THR A 464 16.69 -8.33 -28.67
N TYR A 465 15.59 -7.59 -28.64
CA TYR A 465 15.52 -6.36 -27.87
C TYR A 465 15.43 -6.74 -26.40
N PRO A 466 16.25 -6.14 -25.52
CA PRO A 466 15.99 -6.26 -24.09
C PRO A 466 14.56 -5.74 -23.82
N PRO A 467 13.87 -6.26 -22.78
CA PRO A 467 12.68 -5.56 -22.30
C PRO A 467 13.07 -4.10 -22.08
N PRO A 468 12.29 -3.09 -22.52
CA PRO A 468 12.56 -1.70 -22.16
C PRO A 468 12.81 -1.64 -20.66
N ASN A 469 13.87 -0.90 -20.29
CA ASN A 469 14.32 -0.80 -18.91
C ASN A 469 13.13 -0.58 -17.98
N GLU A 470 13.01 -1.43 -16.95
CA GLU A 470 12.12 -1.14 -15.84
C GLU A 470 12.54 0.21 -15.29
N SER A 471 11.72 1.25 -15.47
CA SER A 471 11.97 2.52 -14.82
C SER A 471 11.81 2.29 -13.31
N THR A 472 12.93 2.10 -12.61
CA THR A 472 12.97 1.87 -11.16
C THR A 472 12.97 3.18 -10.38
N LEU A 473 13.09 4.31 -11.07
CA LEU A 473 12.96 5.63 -10.49
C LEU A 473 11.52 6.10 -10.70
N LEU A 474 10.83 6.39 -9.59
CA LEU A 474 9.66 7.27 -9.54
C LEU A 474 10.09 8.66 -10.04
N THR A 475 10.26 8.77 -11.35
CA THR A 475 10.42 10.03 -12.05
C THR A 475 9.04 10.36 -12.55
N ILE A 476 8.21 10.95 -11.68
CA ILE A 476 7.10 11.74 -12.19
C ILE A 476 7.81 12.89 -12.93
N PRO A 477 7.80 12.93 -14.27
CA PRO A 477 8.38 14.08 -14.96
C PRO A 477 7.63 15.33 -14.44
N ILE A 478 8.36 16.40 -14.13
CA ILE A 478 7.75 17.67 -13.77
C ILE A 478 6.81 18.03 -14.91
N SER A 479 5.51 18.13 -14.61
CA SER A 479 4.50 18.46 -15.61
C SER A 479 4.88 19.79 -16.26
N GLU A 480 4.82 19.85 -17.59
CA GLU A 480 5.12 21.10 -18.31
C GLU A 480 4.13 22.21 -17.95
N THR A 481 2.91 21.84 -17.55
CA THR A 481 1.90 22.77 -17.03
C THR A 481 2.23 23.31 -15.63
N THR A 482 3.11 22.68 -14.85
CA THR A 482 3.58 23.24 -13.58
C THR A 482 4.70 24.26 -13.78
N LYS A 483 5.34 24.31 -14.96
CA LYS A 483 6.46 25.25 -15.22
C LYS A 483 5.99 26.70 -15.36
N SER A 484 4.72 26.96 -15.66
CA SER A 484 4.20 28.33 -15.87
C SER A 484 4.01 29.12 -14.57
N ASP A 485 3.85 28.44 -13.43
CA ASP A 485 3.50 29.07 -12.15
C ASP A 485 4.64 29.07 -11.12
N LEU A 486 5.82 28.55 -11.47
CA LEU A 486 6.95 28.45 -10.55
C LEU A 486 7.73 29.78 -10.49
N THR A 487 7.94 30.28 -9.27
CA THR A 487 8.78 31.47 -9.05
C THR A 487 10.27 31.12 -9.16
N GLN A 488 11.13 32.13 -9.36
CA GLN A 488 12.58 31.95 -9.46
C GLN A 488 13.20 31.25 -8.23
N LEU A 489 12.56 31.35 -7.06
CA LEU A 489 12.99 30.70 -5.81
C LEU A 489 12.77 29.17 -5.84
N ASP A 490 11.66 28.72 -6.42
CA ASP A 490 11.29 27.30 -6.50
C ASP A 490 12.23 26.53 -7.44
N LEU A 491 12.70 27.20 -8.50
CA LEU A 491 13.68 26.67 -9.45
C LEU A 491 15.05 26.45 -8.79
N TRP A 492 15.44 27.29 -7.83
CA TRP A 492 16.73 27.18 -7.14
C TRP A 492 16.75 25.99 -6.17
N GLN A 493 15.66 25.77 -5.43
CA GLN A 493 15.50 24.61 -4.53
C GLN A 493 15.53 23.27 -5.29
N LEU A 494 14.89 23.19 -6.45
CA LEU A 494 14.93 22.00 -7.31
C LEU A 494 16.32 21.75 -7.93
N SER A 495 17.10 22.79 -8.20
CA SER A 495 18.47 22.63 -8.71
C SER A 495 19.43 22.07 -7.66
N CYS A 496 19.27 22.46 -6.39
CA CYS A 496 20.13 22.00 -5.30
C CYS A 496 19.98 20.49 -5.02
N GLU A 497 18.79 19.92 -5.24
CA GLU A 497 18.58 18.46 -5.07
C GLU A 497 19.25 17.64 -6.19
N ARG A 498 19.42 18.19 -7.40
CA ARG A 498 20.16 17.52 -8.50
C ARG A 498 21.67 17.54 -8.31
N SER A 499 22.20 18.51 -7.58
CA SER A 499 23.65 18.69 -7.41
C SER A 499 24.33 17.71 -6.44
N ILE A 500 23.57 16.86 -5.74
CA ILE A 500 24.13 15.88 -4.78
C ILE A 500 24.44 14.51 -5.44
N GLN A 501 24.06 14.26 -6.70
CA GLN A 501 24.27 12.96 -7.36
C GLN A 501 25.38 12.88 -8.41
N LEU A 502 26.14 13.95 -8.66
CA LEU A 502 27.28 13.91 -9.60
C LEU A 502 28.50 14.65 -9.01
N ARG A 503 29.24 13.95 -8.15
CA ARG A 503 30.67 14.23 -7.94
C ARG A 503 31.44 12.94 -7.88
N SER A 504 31.66 12.38 -9.07
CA SER A 504 32.64 11.34 -9.33
C SER A 504 33.07 11.49 -10.78
N GLN A 505 34.32 11.92 -10.94
CA GLN A 505 35.16 11.91 -12.14
C GLN A 505 35.28 13.21 -12.97
N MET A 506 36.58 13.55 -13.16
CA MET A 506 37.22 14.44 -14.15
C MET A 506 37.26 15.94 -13.80
N THR A 507 38.35 16.44 -13.20
CA THR A 507 39.63 16.92 -13.79
C THR A 507 39.50 18.17 -14.69
N ASP A 508 39.92 19.29 -14.10
CA ASP A 508 40.71 20.41 -14.62
C ASP A 508 40.44 21.11 -15.97
N GLN A 509 40.30 22.44 -15.82
CA GLN A 509 40.71 23.57 -16.67
C GLN A 509 39.72 24.32 -17.58
N PRO A 510 39.90 25.66 -17.76
CA PRO A 510 38.83 26.63 -18.02
C PRO A 510 38.93 27.36 -19.37
N ARG A 511 37.90 28.18 -19.69
CA ARG A 511 37.76 29.27 -20.71
C ARG A 511 36.57 28.98 -21.66
N LYS A 512 35.75 29.92 -22.15
CA LYS A 512 35.73 31.39 -22.27
C LYS A 512 34.28 31.82 -22.62
N ALA A 513 33.85 33.03 -22.26
CA ALA A 513 32.65 33.69 -22.79
C ALA A 513 32.87 34.19 -24.24
N PRO A 514 31.80 34.38 -25.06
CA PRO A 514 31.21 35.72 -25.29
C PRO A 514 29.65 35.70 -25.35
N GLU A 515 28.93 36.69 -24.81
CA GLU A 515 28.47 37.98 -25.39
C GLU A 515 27.30 37.95 -26.40
N SER A 516 26.30 38.78 -26.04
CA SER A 516 25.39 39.57 -26.90
C SER A 516 24.08 38.97 -27.45
N GLY A 517 22.99 39.71 -27.26
CA GLY A 517 21.83 39.70 -28.17
C GLY A 517 20.44 39.65 -27.54
N ASN A 518 19.94 40.77 -26.99
CA ASN A 518 18.49 41.07 -27.00
C ASN A 518 18.13 41.69 -28.36
N PRO A 519 16.92 41.45 -28.90
CA PRO A 519 15.77 42.38 -28.70
C PRO A 519 14.45 41.61 -28.41
N SER A 520 13.56 42.07 -27.53
CA SER A 520 12.54 43.13 -27.69
C SER A 520 11.39 42.80 -28.66
N TYR A 521 10.19 43.28 -28.28
CA TYR A 521 8.86 43.28 -28.91
C TYR A 521 7.94 42.10 -28.55
N ALA A 522 6.66 42.26 -28.23
CA ALA A 522 5.85 43.40 -27.81
C ALA A 522 4.49 42.81 -27.38
N SER A 523 3.88 43.43 -26.38
CA SER A 523 2.54 43.17 -25.86
C SER A 523 1.43 43.67 -26.80
N ILE A 524 0.18 43.26 -26.50
CA ILE A 524 -1.15 43.92 -26.71
C ILE A 524 -2.12 43.05 -27.58
N PRO A 525 -3.44 42.94 -27.29
CA PRO A 525 -4.14 42.97 -25.99
C PRO A 525 -5.38 42.01 -25.90
N CYS A 526 -6.03 42.15 -24.74
CA CYS A 526 -7.33 41.69 -24.30
C CYS A 526 -8.54 42.09 -25.18
N GLY A 527 -9.60 41.29 -25.10
CA GLY A 527 -11.00 41.61 -25.42
C GLY A 527 -11.83 40.33 -25.48
N ALA A 528 -13.08 40.22 -25.05
CA ALA A 528 -14.01 41.04 -24.28
C ALA A 528 -15.19 40.10 -23.93
N ALA A 529 -15.97 40.51 -22.94
CA ALA A 529 -17.07 39.78 -22.32
C ALA A 529 -18.18 39.30 -23.28
N CYS A 530 -18.87 38.23 -22.87
CA CYS A 530 -20.30 38.06 -23.11
C CYS A 530 -20.92 37.43 -21.84
N GLU A 531 -21.74 38.23 -21.16
CA GLU A 531 -22.69 37.82 -20.14
C GLU A 531 -23.88 37.10 -20.79
N GLY A 532 -24.50 36.16 -20.06
CA GLY A 532 -25.68 35.45 -20.55
C GLY A 532 -26.31 34.51 -19.52
N SER A 533 -27.12 35.11 -18.65
CA SER A 533 -28.32 34.58 -17.98
C SER A 533 -28.30 33.22 -17.27
N THR A 534 -28.48 33.34 -15.95
CA THR A 534 -29.14 32.43 -15.02
C THR A 534 -30.50 31.91 -15.49
N THR A 535 -30.71 30.60 -15.41
CA THR A 535 -32.02 30.00 -15.16
C THR A 535 -31.85 28.87 -14.15
N ASP A 536 -32.41 29.09 -12.98
CA ASP A 536 -32.62 28.12 -11.91
C ASP A 536 -33.49 26.96 -12.39
N LEU A 537 -33.05 25.73 -12.13
CA LEU A 537 -33.90 24.55 -12.08
C LEU A 537 -33.60 23.82 -10.77
N GLU A 538 -34.44 24.10 -9.79
CA GLU A 538 -34.55 23.39 -8.53
C GLU A 538 -34.83 21.89 -8.77
N PHE A 539 -34.12 21.04 -8.04
CA PHE A 539 -34.47 19.63 -7.84
C PHE A 539 -34.48 19.34 -6.31
N PRO A 540 -35.38 18.46 -5.85
CA PRO A 540 -35.87 18.37 -4.46
C PRO A 540 -34.85 17.79 -3.46
N PRO A 541 -35.07 17.97 -2.13
CA PRO A 541 -34.11 17.56 -1.11
C PRO A 541 -33.98 16.04 -1.06
N MET A 542 -32.75 15.55 -1.24
CA MET A 542 -32.41 14.16 -1.02
C MET A 542 -32.36 13.87 0.48
N VAL A 543 -33.21 12.92 0.88
CA VAL A 543 -33.32 12.26 2.18
C VAL A 543 -31.93 11.85 2.71
N GLU A 544 -31.68 12.16 3.98
CA GLU A 544 -30.51 11.72 4.75
C GLU A 544 -30.35 10.19 4.66
N GLY A 545 -29.30 9.77 3.95
CA GLY A 545 -28.88 8.37 3.87
C GLY A 545 -28.21 7.95 5.17
N GLN A 546 -28.87 7.03 5.87
CA GLN A 546 -28.39 6.31 7.04
C GLN A 546 -27.02 5.64 6.81
N ASP A 547 -26.21 5.67 7.86
CA ASP A 547 -24.93 4.98 8.01
C ASP A 547 -25.05 3.47 7.73
N PRO A 548 -24.31 2.89 6.75
CA PRO A 548 -24.41 1.48 6.42
C PRO A 548 -23.73 0.51 7.41
N ASP A 549 -23.05 0.98 8.47
CA ASP A 549 -22.23 0.12 9.33
C ASP A 549 -22.74 -0.05 10.78
N SER A 550 -23.96 0.37 11.10
CA SER A 550 -24.63 -0.19 12.28
C SER A 550 -25.18 -1.57 11.91
N LYS A 551 -24.47 -2.65 12.26
CA LYS A 551 -25.12 -3.97 12.39
C LYS A 551 -26.16 -3.85 13.51
N ILE A 552 -27.37 -3.42 13.15
CA ILE A 552 -28.53 -3.49 14.04
C ILE A 552 -28.78 -4.97 14.25
N ILE A 553 -28.34 -5.52 15.38
CA ILE A 553 -28.79 -6.83 15.83
C ILE A 553 -30.28 -6.66 16.11
N SER A 554 -31.14 -7.16 15.21
CA SER A 554 -32.59 -7.17 15.43
C SER A 554 -32.87 -7.88 16.76
N LYS A 555 -33.58 -7.21 17.67
CA LYS A 555 -34.02 -7.79 18.94
C LYS A 555 -35.37 -8.45 18.74
N GLN A 556 -35.57 -9.62 19.35
CA GLN A 556 -36.84 -10.34 19.30
C GLN A 556 -37.23 -10.80 20.70
N GLU A 557 -38.35 -10.29 21.21
CA GLU A 557 -38.93 -10.75 22.47
C GLU A 557 -39.70 -12.06 22.24
N LEU A 558 -39.41 -13.05 23.08
CA LEU A 558 -40.10 -14.33 23.06
C LEU A 558 -41.35 -14.26 23.93
N SER A 559 -42.39 -15.00 23.56
CA SER A 559 -43.54 -15.28 24.44
C SER A 559 -43.44 -16.72 24.95
N GLN A 560 -43.88 -16.96 26.19
CA GLN A 560 -43.83 -18.29 26.79
C GLN A 560 -44.66 -19.31 25.98
N GLY A 561 -44.12 -20.52 25.81
CA GLY A 561 -44.74 -21.62 25.07
C GLY A 561 -44.71 -21.50 23.54
N ILE A 562 -44.06 -20.46 22.98
CA ILE A 562 -43.91 -20.29 21.54
C ILE A 562 -42.52 -20.74 21.10
N VAL A 563 -42.48 -21.69 20.15
CA VAL A 563 -41.25 -22.16 19.50
C VAL A 563 -40.98 -21.35 18.23
N LEU A 564 -39.78 -20.78 18.13
CA LEU A 564 -39.31 -20.11 16.93
C LEU A 564 -38.23 -20.93 16.22
N HIS A 565 -38.42 -21.20 14.93
CA HIS A 565 -37.43 -21.88 14.09
C HIS A 565 -36.68 -20.87 13.23
N ASN A 566 -35.35 -20.97 13.19
CA ASN A 566 -34.48 -20.09 12.41
C ASN A 566 -33.29 -20.86 11.83
N SER A 567 -32.55 -20.20 10.94
CA SER A 567 -31.30 -20.73 10.37
C SER A 567 -30.20 -19.67 10.37
N ILE A 568 -28.97 -20.08 10.69
CA ILE A 568 -27.78 -19.22 10.61
C ILE A 568 -26.80 -19.83 9.60
N ASP A 569 -26.40 -19.04 8.61
CA ASP A 569 -25.33 -19.40 7.69
C ASP A 569 -23.96 -19.43 8.39
N PRO A 570 -22.99 -20.23 7.89
CA PRO A 570 -21.66 -20.28 8.49
C PRO A 570 -21.01 -18.90 8.63
N GLY A 571 -20.63 -18.55 9.86
CA GLY A 571 -20.08 -17.23 10.20
C GLY A 571 -21.10 -16.10 10.40
N GLY A 572 -22.40 -16.39 10.31
CA GLY A 572 -23.47 -15.46 10.68
C GLY A 572 -23.75 -15.40 12.19
N SER A 573 -24.63 -14.46 12.57
CA SER A 573 -25.16 -14.31 13.94
C SER A 573 -26.68 -14.24 13.90
N SER A 574 -27.35 -14.76 14.92
CA SER A 574 -28.81 -14.64 15.08
C SER A 574 -29.24 -13.25 15.52
N ALA A 575 -30.56 -13.02 15.48
CA ALA A 575 -31.20 -12.00 16.31
C ALA A 575 -30.90 -12.22 17.80
N CYS A 576 -31.01 -11.17 18.60
CA CYS A 576 -30.92 -11.28 20.07
C CYS A 576 -32.31 -11.63 20.61
N TYR A 577 -32.46 -12.86 21.11
CA TYR A 577 -33.69 -13.36 21.71
C TYR A 577 -33.75 -12.96 23.19
N ILE A 578 -34.89 -12.42 23.61
CA ILE A 578 -35.12 -11.96 24.99
C ILE A 578 -36.26 -12.78 25.60
N ALA A 579 -35.96 -13.51 26.68
CA ALA A 579 -36.92 -14.27 27.47
C ALA A 579 -36.70 -13.94 28.95
N GLY A 580 -37.54 -13.06 29.50
CA GLY A 580 -37.39 -12.55 30.86
C GLY A 580 -35.97 -11.99 31.11
N PRO A 581 -35.20 -12.52 32.09
CA PRO A 581 -33.84 -12.07 32.38
C PRO A 581 -32.80 -12.64 31.40
N ILE A 582 -33.14 -13.64 30.58
CA ILE A 582 -32.21 -14.29 29.65
C ILE A 582 -32.18 -13.52 28.33
N LYS A 583 -30.96 -13.17 27.89
CA LYS A 583 -30.69 -12.67 26.54
C LYS A 583 -29.79 -13.67 25.83
N LEU A 584 -30.25 -14.22 24.71
CA LEU A 584 -29.54 -15.20 23.92
C LEU A 584 -29.23 -14.65 22.53
N THR A 585 -27.96 -14.69 22.15
CA THR A 585 -27.51 -14.50 20.76
C THR A 585 -26.68 -15.71 20.39
N ILE A 586 -26.96 -16.30 19.22
CA ILE A 586 -26.18 -17.40 18.65
C ILE A 586 -25.22 -16.76 17.65
N GLU A 587 -23.93 -16.94 17.88
CA GLU A 587 -22.90 -16.40 17.01
C GLU A 587 -22.00 -17.50 16.49
N TYR A 588 -21.39 -17.28 15.32
CA TYR A 588 -20.31 -18.12 14.79
C TYR A 588 -20.70 -19.59 14.57
N ALA A 589 -21.84 -19.84 13.92
CA ALA A 589 -22.19 -21.17 13.42
C ALA A 589 -21.04 -21.74 12.56
N THR A 590 -20.58 -22.95 12.89
CA THR A 590 -19.50 -23.65 12.19
C THR A 590 -20.07 -24.71 11.23
N GLY A 591 -19.45 -24.92 10.06
CA GLY A 591 -19.90 -25.91 9.07
C GLY A 591 -19.85 -25.42 7.62
N LEU A 592 -20.22 -26.30 6.68
CA LEU A 592 -20.30 -25.99 5.24
C LEU A 592 -21.71 -25.55 4.79
N GLU A 593 -22.74 -25.83 5.60
CA GLU A 593 -24.16 -25.51 5.37
C GLU A 593 -24.72 -24.71 6.56
N GLY A 594 -25.82 -23.97 6.36
CA GLY A 594 -26.48 -23.22 7.43
C GLY A 594 -27.08 -24.15 8.50
N ILE A 595 -26.91 -23.80 9.78
CA ILE A 595 -27.45 -24.54 10.92
C ILE A 595 -28.90 -24.14 11.13
N LYS A 596 -29.81 -25.11 11.16
CA LYS A 596 -31.20 -24.92 11.60
C LYS A 596 -31.31 -25.15 13.09
N TYR A 597 -31.99 -24.24 13.78
CA TYR A 597 -32.20 -24.31 15.22
C TYR A 597 -33.58 -23.79 15.61
N SER A 598 -34.04 -24.15 16.81
CA SER A 598 -35.23 -23.58 17.43
C SER A 598 -34.93 -23.01 18.81
N VAL A 599 -35.61 -21.91 19.13
CA VAL A 599 -35.54 -21.24 20.44
C VAL A 599 -36.94 -21.14 21.01
N GLU A 600 -37.08 -21.45 22.29
CA GLU A 600 -38.36 -21.44 22.99
C GLU A 600 -38.20 -20.98 24.43
N TRP A 601 -39.09 -20.08 24.87
CA TRP A 601 -39.22 -19.74 26.29
C TRP A 601 -40.25 -20.67 26.93
N LEU A 602 -39.80 -21.54 27.83
CA LEU A 602 -40.64 -22.57 28.45
C LEU A 602 -41.59 -21.98 29.50
N THR A 603 -42.79 -22.56 29.59
CA THR A 603 -43.77 -22.25 30.65
C THR A 603 -43.38 -22.87 31.99
N THR A 604 -44.00 -22.42 33.07
CA THR A 604 -43.76 -22.95 34.43
C THR A 604 -44.16 -24.44 34.56
N GLU A 605 -45.14 -24.90 33.79
CA GLU A 605 -45.57 -26.30 33.76
C GLU A 605 -44.56 -27.18 33.00
N GLU A 606 -44.08 -26.73 31.84
CA GLU A 606 -43.05 -27.44 31.06
C GLU A 606 -41.70 -27.49 31.78
N MET A 607 -41.38 -26.46 32.56
CA MET A 607 -40.19 -26.45 33.42
C MET A 607 -40.27 -27.53 34.51
N LYS A 608 -41.45 -27.77 35.09
CA LYS A 608 -41.68 -28.85 36.06
C LYS A 608 -41.62 -30.23 35.39
N ASP A 609 -42.19 -30.37 34.19
CA ASP A 609 -42.12 -31.61 33.40
C ASP A 609 -40.67 -31.97 33.03
N LEU A 610 -39.86 -31.00 32.62
CA LEU A 610 -38.45 -31.19 32.29
C LEU A 610 -37.62 -31.75 33.45
N GLN A 611 -37.92 -31.36 34.69
CA GLN A 611 -37.25 -31.88 35.89
C GLN A 611 -37.69 -33.31 36.25
N GLY A 612 -38.83 -33.77 35.76
CA GLY A 612 -39.38 -35.11 35.99
C GLY A 612 -38.99 -36.16 34.95
N ARG A 613 -38.30 -35.80 33.86
CA ARG A 613 -37.96 -36.72 32.76
C ARG A 613 -36.77 -37.63 33.10
N PRO A 614 -36.79 -38.91 32.68
CA PRO A 614 -35.69 -39.86 32.92
C PRO A 614 -34.39 -39.53 32.15
N ARG A 615 -34.46 -38.67 31.12
CA ARG A 615 -33.31 -38.11 30.40
C ARG A 615 -33.60 -36.65 30.00
N PRO A 616 -33.30 -35.66 30.85
CA PRO A 616 -33.52 -34.25 30.51
C PRO A 616 -32.47 -33.75 29.50
N PRO A 617 -32.79 -32.74 28.66
CA PRO A 617 -31.80 -32.02 27.87
C PRO A 617 -30.77 -31.35 28.79
N LEU A 618 -29.55 -31.12 28.27
CA LEU A 618 -28.46 -30.56 29.05
C LEU A 618 -28.89 -29.20 29.63
N SER A 619 -28.94 -29.10 30.95
CA SER A 619 -29.42 -27.90 31.64
C SER A 619 -28.24 -27.09 32.18
N VAL A 620 -28.20 -25.81 31.86
CA VAL A 620 -27.10 -24.89 32.20
C VAL A 620 -27.66 -23.71 32.97
N ASP A 621 -27.28 -23.56 34.25
CA ASP A 621 -27.60 -22.37 35.04
C ASP A 621 -26.55 -21.28 34.80
N VAL A 622 -26.95 -20.25 34.03
CA VAL A 622 -26.08 -19.14 33.63
C VAL A 622 -25.56 -18.36 34.84
N GLY A 623 -26.33 -18.31 35.94
CA GLY A 623 -25.91 -17.60 37.15
C GLY A 623 -24.71 -18.23 37.86
N SER A 624 -24.42 -19.50 37.55
CA SER A 624 -23.34 -20.29 38.15
C SER A 624 -22.14 -20.52 37.21
N LEU A 625 -22.23 -20.04 35.96
CA LEU A 625 -21.23 -20.29 34.94
C LEU A 625 -20.02 -19.35 35.13
N ALA A 626 -18.90 -19.87 35.62
CA ALA A 626 -17.69 -19.07 35.88
C ALA A 626 -16.84 -18.79 34.61
N SER A 627 -17.02 -19.57 33.53
CA SER A 627 -16.25 -19.49 32.27
C SER A 627 -16.95 -20.20 31.10
N GLU A 628 -16.24 -20.51 30.01
CA GLU A 628 -16.77 -21.20 28.82
C GLU A 628 -17.12 -22.69 29.08
N MET A 629 -18.19 -23.18 28.43
CA MET A 629 -18.61 -24.58 28.47
C MET A 629 -18.66 -25.17 27.05
N SER A 630 -18.05 -26.33 26.85
CA SER A 630 -18.16 -27.09 25.60
C SER A 630 -19.30 -28.10 25.68
N ILE A 631 -20.23 -28.04 24.73
CA ILE A 631 -21.38 -28.95 24.63
C ILE A 631 -21.08 -29.97 23.53
N GLN A 632 -20.95 -31.26 23.88
CA GLN A 632 -20.68 -32.33 22.92
C GLN A 632 -21.81 -33.36 22.94
N HIS A 633 -22.22 -33.87 21.77
CA HIS A 633 -23.25 -34.91 21.60
C HIS A 633 -24.66 -34.56 22.11
N HIS A 634 -24.95 -33.28 22.34
CA HIS A 634 -26.30 -32.80 22.64
C HIS A 634 -26.83 -32.00 21.44
N ASN A 635 -28.08 -32.25 21.08
CA ASN A 635 -28.83 -31.50 20.05
C ASN A 635 -29.85 -30.55 20.69
N SER A 636 -29.83 -30.43 22.02
CA SER A 636 -30.76 -29.66 22.84
C SER A 636 -30.08 -29.22 24.13
N VAL A 637 -30.25 -27.95 24.49
CA VAL A 637 -29.78 -27.34 25.74
C VAL A 637 -30.87 -26.47 26.34
N CYS A 638 -31.06 -26.59 27.65
CA CYS A 638 -31.91 -25.71 28.44
C CYS A 638 -31.05 -24.73 29.24
N ILE A 639 -31.28 -23.43 29.03
CA ILE A 639 -30.59 -22.33 29.69
C ILE A 639 -31.50 -21.82 30.80
N LEU A 640 -31.00 -21.85 32.04
CA LEU A 640 -31.75 -21.50 33.25
C LEU A 640 -31.17 -20.23 33.88
N MET A 641 -32.03 -19.29 34.30
CA MET A 641 -31.64 -18.15 35.13
C MET A 641 -32.84 -17.57 35.89
N LYS A 642 -32.72 -17.43 37.22
CA LYS A 642 -33.73 -16.77 38.09
C LYS A 642 -35.18 -17.21 37.81
N GLY A 643 -35.42 -18.53 37.74
CA GLY A 643 -36.75 -19.09 37.51
C GLY A 643 -37.27 -18.98 36.06
N THR A 644 -36.41 -18.57 35.12
CA THR A 644 -36.69 -18.59 33.67
C THR A 644 -35.91 -19.71 32.99
N ALA A 645 -36.56 -20.42 32.06
CA ALA A 645 -35.96 -21.50 31.29
C ALA A 645 -36.15 -21.27 29.78
N LEU A 646 -35.05 -21.34 29.03
CA LEU A 646 -35.04 -21.18 27.58
C LEU A 646 -34.43 -22.43 26.93
N ARG A 647 -35.18 -23.06 26.03
CA ARG A 647 -34.74 -24.25 25.29
C ARG A 647 -34.18 -23.84 23.94
N LEU A 648 -33.01 -24.38 23.61
CA LEU A 648 -32.34 -24.24 22.32
C LEU A 648 -32.10 -25.65 21.74
N ASP A 649 -32.70 -25.93 20.59
CA ASP A 649 -32.51 -27.19 19.86
C ASP A 649 -31.87 -26.95 18.50
N TRP A 650 -31.07 -27.90 18.01
CA TRP A 650 -30.48 -27.82 16.67
C TRP A 650 -30.29 -29.20 16.05
N GLU A 651 -30.34 -29.26 14.72
CA GLU A 651 -30.09 -30.50 13.98
C GLU A 651 -28.58 -30.73 13.83
N SER A 652 -28.02 -31.68 14.59
CA SER A 652 -26.73 -32.27 14.26
C SER A 652 -26.93 -33.36 13.21
N LYS A 653 -26.38 -33.20 12.01
CA LYS A 653 -26.14 -34.35 11.12
C LYS A 653 -25.07 -35.18 11.80
N SER A 654 -25.44 -36.33 12.36
CA SER A 654 -24.49 -37.33 12.84
C SER A 654 -23.50 -37.66 11.71
N THR A 655 -22.27 -37.19 11.83
CA THR A 655 -21.14 -37.59 10.97
C THR A 655 -20.58 -38.93 11.41
#